data_AF-A0A9W9N0D5-F1
#
_entry.id   AF-A0A9W9N0D5-F1
#
_cell.length_a   1.000
_cell.length_b   1.000
_cell.length_c   1.000
_cell.angle_alpha   90.00
_cell.angle_beta   90.00
_cell.angle_gamma   90.00
#
_symmetry.space_group_name_H-M   'P 1'
#
loop_
_entity.id
_entity.type
_entity.pdbx_description
1 polymer ?
#
loop_
_entity_poly.entity_id
_entity_poly.type
_entity_poly.pdbx_seq_one_letter_code
_entity_poly.pdbx_strand_id
1 'polypeptide(L)'
;MFMLRNVSKFLFGDASKESIIEIPQGELYLVRPQSPKGYSELIFKDAAATIRRTGQDFQYQLVIQRAYEEGEEELADDDGEQGAGDGLDKDEKVFLLDQTLHFRSELRDGGEKILAWDDLSGDAGDLFEFICDPSVPSDKVATFELAALQCQYERKHRRSAQKATEAELQEFSYNEEKPLPPASPVSSPATKSRGNSASAEDSAAAMARDVEYAQSKGQIKTATLEEQPTTAPPSAAHPEAKEILCKEIAELHLFDFSTGTFVLQESDVVASVSEVGTWQYWLQIAGKDKEWLGQAVVADINPVFNFEYLSFIFNHYGEDGSAYSWLLRFKDQASEERFQEGLMQALWEQLNELKWTKVKENDRDYVLDAFQDLTMEDADAKEEEEAEEEEQEDEEEYDGDQDDAQRSERYDSDEEEEDVVTRDADGNVNSQLAVGYKHDRSFVVRGSKIGVFKHTANNNLEFSTTISKVETPKGNLFSPKKVMLHAEDQNMILQNADDPNSLYKMDLEYGKIVDEWKVHDDIAVETFAPENKFAQMTAAQPFVGVSKNALFRVDPRLSGNKLVDSDLKQYASKNDFSAMATTEKGYLAVASNKGDIRMFDRLGINAKTHIPALGEPIIGLDVSADGRWVLATCRTYLLLIDSLQKEGKNEGKLGFERAFAKDSKPQPRRLGLQPAHVAQFQHETKQPLSFTTARFNTGVDSTETSIVTATGPFIITWSMKKVIANRKDPYTIKRYGENVMADNFRFGSDKNVIVALPNEVNMVAKRTFQKPTRESIAGPSTPNRARSGWSSRLNRDDVVNSPY
;
A
#
# COMPACT_ATOMS: atom_id res chain seq x y z
N MET A 1 9.57 -50.73 -4.89
CA MET A 1 8.91 -51.44 -6.03
C MET A 1 7.49 -50.95 -6.39
N PHE A 2 6.59 -50.56 -5.46
CA PHE A 2 5.23 -50.08 -5.81
C PHE A 2 5.14 -48.58 -6.18
N MET A 3 5.94 -47.70 -5.55
CA MET A 3 5.94 -46.25 -5.87
C MET A 3 6.50 -45.95 -7.28
N LEU A 4 7.64 -46.55 -7.65
CA LEU A 4 8.27 -46.39 -8.98
C LEU A 4 7.35 -46.76 -10.17
N ARG A 5 6.53 -47.82 -10.01
CA ARG A 5 5.62 -48.29 -11.08
C ARG A 5 4.43 -47.36 -11.31
N ASN A 6 3.91 -46.73 -10.25
CA ASN A 6 2.80 -45.78 -10.36
C ASN A 6 3.24 -44.46 -11.00
N VAL A 7 4.45 -43.98 -10.68
CA VAL A 7 5.05 -42.77 -11.27
C VAL A 7 5.38 -42.98 -12.76
N SER A 8 5.97 -44.12 -13.13
CA SER A 8 6.27 -44.42 -14.55
C SER A 8 5.00 -44.51 -15.42
N LYS A 9 3.90 -45.06 -14.88
CA LYS A 9 2.61 -45.08 -15.57
C LYS A 9 2.00 -43.67 -15.70
N PHE A 10 2.23 -42.80 -14.74
CA PHE A 10 1.75 -41.42 -14.77
C PHE A 10 2.53 -40.56 -15.78
N LEU A 11 3.86 -40.70 -15.83
CA LEU A 11 4.74 -39.98 -16.76
C LEU A 11 4.58 -40.44 -18.23
N PHE A 12 4.42 -41.74 -18.46
CA PHE A 12 4.41 -42.31 -19.81
C PHE A 12 3.04 -42.82 -20.29
N GLY A 13 1.99 -42.69 -19.47
CA GLY A 13 0.67 -43.31 -19.70
C GLY A 13 -0.16 -42.72 -20.83
N ASP A 14 0.12 -41.48 -21.24
CA ASP A 14 -0.54 -40.81 -22.37
C ASP A 14 0.43 -40.69 -23.55
N ALA A 15 0.22 -41.48 -24.60
CA ALA A 15 1.08 -41.46 -25.78
C ALA A 15 0.79 -40.30 -26.75
N SER A 16 -0.22 -39.48 -26.46
CA SER A 16 -0.59 -38.31 -27.27
C SER A 16 0.12 -37.01 -26.86
N LYS A 17 0.77 -36.98 -25.68
CA LYS A 17 1.54 -35.84 -25.20
C LYS A 17 2.99 -35.92 -25.64
N GLU A 18 3.48 -34.83 -26.25
CA GLU A 18 4.87 -34.69 -26.70
C GLU A 18 5.83 -34.49 -25.51
N SER A 19 5.44 -33.69 -24.51
CA SER A 19 6.19 -33.51 -23.26
C SER A 19 5.87 -34.59 -22.22
N ILE A 20 6.91 -35.12 -21.57
CA ILE A 20 6.84 -36.14 -20.50
C ILE A 20 6.82 -35.45 -19.14
N ILE A 21 7.72 -34.48 -18.93
CA ILE A 21 7.82 -33.68 -17.71
C ILE A 21 8.58 -32.39 -18.01
N GLU A 22 8.29 -31.34 -17.25
CA GLU A 22 8.82 -30.00 -17.44
C GLU A 22 9.10 -29.33 -16.08
N ILE A 23 10.24 -28.64 -15.99
CA ILE A 23 10.59 -27.68 -14.94
C ILE A 23 10.46 -26.28 -15.57
N PRO A 24 9.50 -25.46 -15.13
CA PRO A 24 9.08 -24.27 -15.87
C PRO A 24 10.06 -23.10 -15.74
N GLN A 25 10.92 -23.07 -14.72
CA GLN A 25 11.81 -21.96 -14.43
C GLN A 25 13.15 -22.45 -13.85
N GLY A 26 14.23 -21.84 -14.31
CA GLY A 26 15.60 -22.05 -13.88
C GLY A 26 16.60 -21.35 -14.80
N GLU A 27 17.87 -21.43 -14.43
CA GLU A 27 18.97 -20.78 -15.15
C GLU A 27 19.88 -21.84 -15.78
N LEU A 28 20.35 -21.63 -17.02
CA LEU A 28 21.27 -22.55 -17.69
C LEU A 28 22.69 -21.97 -17.74
N TYR A 29 23.65 -22.67 -17.16
CA TYR A 29 25.07 -22.36 -17.22
C TYR A 29 25.84 -23.41 -18.04
N LEU A 30 26.92 -22.97 -18.69
CA LEU A 30 27.96 -23.82 -19.25
C LEU A 30 29.24 -23.65 -18.41
N VAL A 31 29.63 -24.71 -17.70
CA VAL A 31 30.81 -24.74 -16.83
C VAL A 31 31.98 -25.34 -17.62
N ARG A 32 33.09 -24.61 -17.70
CA ARG A 32 34.32 -25.01 -18.41
C ARG A 32 35.54 -24.96 -17.49
N PRO A 33 35.76 -25.99 -16.65
CA PRO A 33 36.79 -25.96 -15.61
C PRO A 33 38.22 -25.77 -16.11
N GLN A 34 38.49 -26.04 -17.40
CA GLN A 34 39.84 -25.93 -18.01
C GLN A 34 39.97 -24.77 -19.00
N SER A 35 38.94 -23.93 -19.18
CA SER A 35 38.96 -22.87 -20.19
C SER A 35 39.73 -21.62 -19.73
N PRO A 36 40.62 -21.06 -20.57
CA PRO A 36 41.30 -19.80 -20.26
C PRO A 36 40.40 -18.57 -20.44
N LYS A 37 39.18 -18.72 -20.97
CA LYS A 37 38.24 -17.60 -21.26
C LYS A 37 37.27 -17.28 -20.12
N GLY A 38 37.15 -18.15 -19.12
CA GLY A 38 36.19 -18.02 -18.01
C GLY A 38 35.79 -19.40 -17.49
N TYR A 39 35.50 -19.50 -16.20
CA TYR A 39 35.21 -20.76 -15.53
C TYR A 39 33.76 -21.24 -15.78
N SER A 40 32.81 -20.31 -15.88
CA SER A 40 31.39 -20.55 -16.16
C SER A 40 30.83 -19.43 -17.02
N GLU A 41 29.84 -19.76 -17.85
CA GLU A 41 29.12 -18.83 -18.72
C GLU A 41 27.62 -19.05 -18.53
N LEU A 42 26.87 -18.00 -18.19
CA LEU A 42 25.41 -18.03 -18.13
C LEU A 42 24.89 -18.01 -19.58
N ILE A 43 24.20 -19.08 -19.98
CA ILE A 43 23.65 -19.25 -21.33
C ILE A 43 22.23 -18.69 -21.39
N PHE A 44 21.38 -19.07 -20.43
CA PHE A 44 20.01 -18.54 -20.31
C PHE A 44 19.76 -18.11 -18.87
N LYS A 45 19.41 -16.83 -18.69
CA LYS A 45 19.01 -16.27 -17.40
C LYS A 45 17.66 -16.84 -16.96
N ASP A 46 16.70 -16.93 -17.89
CA ASP A 46 15.38 -17.48 -17.63
C ASP A 46 15.09 -18.58 -18.65
N ALA A 47 14.92 -19.82 -18.17
CA ALA A 47 14.70 -20.97 -19.02
C ALA A 47 13.82 -22.06 -18.39
N ALA A 48 13.13 -22.80 -19.25
CA ALA A 48 12.38 -24.00 -18.90
C ALA A 48 13.11 -25.26 -19.38
N ALA A 49 13.17 -26.29 -18.54
CA ALA A 49 13.75 -27.59 -18.87
C ALA A 49 12.65 -28.63 -19.10
N THR A 50 12.60 -29.22 -20.29
CA THR A 50 11.55 -30.17 -20.70
C THR A 50 12.15 -31.48 -21.22
N ILE A 51 11.59 -32.62 -20.81
CA ILE A 51 11.86 -33.91 -21.43
C ILE A 51 10.71 -34.23 -22.40
N ARG A 52 11.01 -34.39 -23.69
CA ARG A 52 10.01 -34.69 -24.72
C ARG A 52 10.30 -35.97 -25.51
N ARG A 53 9.25 -36.57 -26.05
CA ARG A 53 9.30 -37.69 -27.00
C ARG A 53 9.73 -37.19 -28.36
N THR A 54 10.45 -38.02 -29.11
CA THR A 54 10.70 -37.78 -30.53
C THR A 54 9.80 -38.66 -31.39
N GLY A 55 9.79 -38.43 -32.71
CA GLY A 55 9.08 -39.31 -33.66
C GLY A 55 9.65 -40.73 -33.80
N GLN A 56 10.71 -41.09 -33.05
CA GLN A 56 11.29 -42.43 -33.02
C GLN A 56 11.09 -43.10 -31.65
N ASP A 57 10.67 -44.36 -31.66
CA ASP A 57 10.49 -45.13 -30.42
C ASP A 57 11.80 -45.25 -29.62
N PHE A 58 11.69 -45.06 -28.30
CA PHE A 58 12.81 -45.08 -27.35
C PHE A 58 13.86 -43.99 -27.59
N GLN A 59 13.45 -42.87 -28.16
CA GLN A 59 14.30 -41.71 -28.34
C GLN A 59 13.62 -40.46 -27.75
N TYR A 60 14.34 -39.84 -26.81
CA TYR A 60 13.85 -38.75 -25.97
C TYR A 60 14.87 -37.61 -25.98
N GLN A 61 14.40 -36.38 -25.87
CA GLN A 61 15.22 -35.18 -25.83
C GLN A 61 15.01 -34.44 -24.51
N LEU A 62 16.10 -33.97 -23.92
CA LEU A 62 16.12 -32.91 -22.92
C LEU A 62 16.25 -31.58 -23.68
N VAL A 63 15.33 -30.68 -23.45
CA VAL A 63 15.23 -29.39 -24.12
C VAL A 63 15.29 -28.31 -23.07
N ILE A 64 16.22 -27.37 -23.22
CA ILE A 64 16.27 -26.15 -22.41
C ILE A 64 15.87 -24.99 -23.33
N GLN A 65 14.75 -24.37 -23.04
CA GLN A 65 14.20 -23.28 -23.84
C GLN A 65 14.26 -21.99 -23.03
N ARG A 66 14.78 -20.92 -23.63
CA ARG A 66 14.77 -19.57 -23.04
C ARG A 66 13.33 -19.07 -22.90
N ALA A 67 13.00 -18.49 -21.76
CA ALA A 67 11.76 -17.75 -21.54
C ALA A 67 12.03 -16.26 -21.84
N TYR A 68 11.16 -15.64 -22.65
CA TYR A 68 11.25 -14.21 -22.97
C TYR A 68 10.54 -13.38 -21.90
N GLU A 69 11.14 -12.26 -21.51
CA GLU A 69 10.49 -11.18 -20.75
C GLU A 69 9.67 -10.33 -21.76
N GLU A 70 8.49 -9.85 -21.37
CA GLU A 70 7.57 -9.13 -22.26
C GLU A 70 8.25 -7.90 -22.90
N GLY A 71 8.30 -7.86 -24.24
CA GLY A 71 8.95 -6.80 -25.02
C GLY A 71 10.29 -7.16 -25.69
N GLU A 72 10.89 -8.34 -25.43
CA GLU A 72 12.13 -8.76 -26.13
C GLU A 72 11.89 -9.39 -27.52
N GLU A 73 10.67 -9.87 -27.85
CA GLU A 73 10.36 -10.49 -29.15
C GLU A 73 10.55 -9.52 -30.34
N GLU A 74 10.43 -8.20 -30.14
CA GLU A 74 10.57 -7.20 -31.22
C GLU A 74 12.03 -6.87 -31.59
N LEU A 75 13.01 -7.17 -30.72
CA LEU A 75 14.42 -6.84 -30.96
C LEU A 75 15.20 -7.97 -31.66
N ALA A 76 14.70 -9.20 -31.64
CA ALA A 76 15.37 -10.34 -32.26
C ALA A 76 15.22 -10.40 -33.79
N ASP A 77 14.17 -9.77 -34.35
CA ASP A 77 13.87 -9.78 -35.78
C ASP A 77 14.71 -8.78 -36.62
N ASP A 78 15.49 -7.88 -36.00
CA ASP A 78 16.23 -6.82 -36.71
C ASP A 78 17.73 -7.10 -36.93
N ASP A 79 18.27 -8.21 -36.42
CA ASP A 79 19.65 -8.64 -36.69
C ASP A 79 19.74 -9.48 -37.97
N GLY A 80 19.58 -8.79 -39.10
CA GLY A 80 19.79 -9.35 -40.43
C GLY A 80 21.26 -9.67 -40.73
N GLU A 81 21.67 -10.93 -40.55
CA GLU A 81 22.82 -11.49 -41.28
C GLU A 81 22.53 -12.89 -41.84
N GLN A 82 22.96 -13.08 -43.09
CA GLN A 82 22.57 -14.13 -44.02
C GLN A 82 22.96 -15.54 -43.55
N GLY A 83 21.96 -16.39 -43.35
CA GLY A 83 22.14 -17.84 -43.23
C GLY A 83 20.82 -18.55 -43.02
N ALA A 84 20.21 -19.03 -44.12
CA ALA A 84 19.05 -19.92 -44.04
C ALA A 84 19.47 -21.22 -43.32
N GLY A 85 19.19 -21.32 -42.02
CA GLY A 85 19.44 -22.52 -41.23
C GLY A 85 19.30 -22.42 -39.70
N ASP A 86 19.51 -21.27 -39.06
CA ASP A 86 20.01 -21.29 -37.65
C ASP A 86 19.28 -20.40 -36.62
N GLY A 87 18.03 -19.99 -36.87
CA GLY A 87 17.25 -19.17 -35.92
C GLY A 87 16.75 -19.94 -34.69
N LEU A 88 16.56 -21.26 -34.80
CA LEU A 88 16.03 -22.10 -33.71
C LEU A 88 17.09 -22.49 -32.66
N ASP A 89 18.37 -22.46 -33.01
CA ASP A 89 19.47 -22.94 -32.14
C ASP A 89 19.99 -21.85 -31.16
N LYS A 90 19.50 -20.62 -31.27
CA LYS A 90 19.86 -19.51 -30.36
C LYS A 90 19.07 -19.55 -29.05
N ASP A 91 17.79 -19.93 -29.09
CA ASP A 91 16.89 -19.86 -27.93
C ASP A 91 16.47 -21.23 -27.38
N GLU A 92 16.87 -22.32 -28.05
CA GLU A 92 16.63 -23.70 -27.62
C GLU A 92 17.95 -24.49 -27.60
N LYS A 93 18.23 -25.19 -26.49
CA LYS A 93 19.31 -26.19 -26.40
C LYS A 93 18.71 -27.58 -26.29
N VAL A 94 18.97 -28.41 -27.29
CA VAL A 94 18.41 -29.77 -27.38
C VAL A 94 19.50 -30.81 -27.19
N PHE A 95 19.30 -31.68 -26.20
CA PHE A 95 20.20 -32.77 -25.85
C PHE A 95 19.49 -34.10 -25.98
N LEU A 96 20.15 -35.07 -26.59
CA LEU A 96 19.63 -36.43 -26.68
C LEU A 96 19.84 -37.15 -25.34
N LEU A 97 18.77 -37.66 -24.71
CA LEU A 97 18.88 -38.40 -23.45
C LEU A 97 19.48 -39.80 -23.68
N ASP A 98 20.80 -39.82 -23.85
CA ASP A 98 21.64 -41.00 -23.97
C ASP A 98 22.43 -41.23 -22.67
N GLN A 99 22.92 -42.46 -22.46
CA GLN A 99 23.78 -42.78 -21.32
C GLN A 99 25.05 -41.92 -21.33
N THR A 100 25.57 -41.54 -22.51
CA THR A 100 26.79 -40.73 -22.61
C THR A 100 26.64 -39.33 -22.04
N LEU A 101 25.42 -38.84 -21.81
CA LEU A 101 25.17 -37.50 -21.27
C LEU A 101 25.54 -37.38 -19.77
N HIS A 102 25.70 -38.51 -19.06
CA HIS A 102 25.96 -38.57 -17.61
C HIS A 102 25.10 -37.59 -16.80
N PHE A 103 23.78 -37.61 -17.05
CA PHE A 103 22.81 -36.76 -16.38
C PHE A 103 22.80 -37.01 -14.87
N ARG A 104 22.85 -35.93 -14.08
CA ARG A 104 22.99 -35.93 -12.63
C ARG A 104 22.03 -34.91 -12.00
N SER A 105 21.57 -35.21 -10.79
CA SER A 105 20.89 -34.23 -9.94
C SER A 105 21.68 -34.06 -8.64
N GLU A 106 21.81 -32.83 -8.16
CA GLU A 106 22.46 -32.53 -6.88
C GLU A 106 21.64 -31.48 -6.11
N LEU A 107 21.54 -31.67 -4.79
CA LEU A 107 21.03 -30.66 -3.87
C LEU A 107 22.22 -30.06 -3.12
N ARG A 108 22.57 -28.80 -3.42
CA ARG A 108 23.70 -28.13 -2.76
C ARG A 108 23.35 -27.72 -1.32
N ASP A 109 24.37 -27.48 -0.50
CA ASP A 109 24.24 -27.10 0.92
C ASP A 109 23.41 -25.81 1.16
N GLY A 110 23.18 -25.00 0.12
CA GLY A 110 22.32 -23.80 0.13
C GLY A 110 20.86 -24.05 -0.25
N GLY A 111 20.43 -25.30 -0.50
CA GLY A 111 19.07 -25.64 -0.91
C GLY A 111 18.79 -25.54 -2.41
N GLU A 112 19.78 -25.12 -3.21
CA GLU A 112 19.72 -25.09 -4.67
C GLU A 112 19.61 -26.51 -5.25
N LYS A 113 18.69 -26.70 -6.20
CA LYS A 113 18.45 -27.98 -6.89
C LYS A 113 19.03 -27.87 -8.29
N ILE A 114 19.99 -28.72 -8.61
CA ILE A 114 20.78 -28.60 -9.84
C ILE A 114 20.63 -29.87 -10.65
N LEU A 115 20.40 -29.69 -11.96
CA LEU A 115 20.47 -30.74 -12.95
C LEU A 115 21.71 -30.50 -13.82
N ALA A 116 22.58 -31.49 -13.95
CA ALA A 116 23.82 -31.33 -14.69
C ALA A 116 24.06 -32.47 -15.67
N TRP A 117 24.71 -32.18 -16.79
CA TRP A 117 25.08 -33.18 -17.79
C TRP A 117 26.30 -32.75 -18.61
N ASP A 118 27.02 -33.73 -19.17
CA ASP A 118 28.26 -33.48 -19.91
C ASP A 118 27.98 -32.79 -21.26
N ASP A 119 28.81 -31.81 -21.62
CA ASP A 119 28.80 -31.23 -22.96
C ASP A 119 29.55 -32.15 -23.93
N LEU A 120 28.79 -32.95 -24.69
CA LEU A 120 29.34 -33.87 -25.69
C LEU A 120 29.94 -33.17 -26.92
N SER A 121 29.72 -31.86 -27.07
CA SER A 121 30.23 -31.04 -28.17
C SER A 121 31.41 -30.15 -27.78
N GLY A 122 31.66 -29.98 -26.48
CA GLY A 122 32.69 -29.12 -25.89
C GLY A 122 34.03 -29.82 -25.62
N ASP A 123 34.87 -29.16 -24.83
CA ASP A 123 36.17 -29.71 -24.41
C ASP A 123 36.00 -30.75 -23.29
N ALA A 124 36.99 -31.63 -23.11
CA ALA A 124 36.92 -32.70 -22.13
C ALA A 124 36.81 -32.17 -20.69
N GLY A 125 35.62 -32.33 -20.08
CA GLY A 125 35.30 -31.88 -18.73
C GLY A 125 34.35 -30.68 -18.69
N ASP A 126 33.88 -30.18 -19.84
CA ASP A 126 32.82 -29.19 -19.92
C ASP A 126 31.45 -29.83 -19.65
N LEU A 127 30.59 -29.13 -18.92
CA LEU A 127 29.27 -29.60 -18.53
C LEU A 127 28.27 -28.45 -18.46
N PHE A 128 27.00 -28.77 -18.69
CA PHE A 128 25.89 -27.85 -18.46
C PHE A 128 25.35 -28.03 -17.05
N GLU A 129 25.07 -26.91 -16.37
CA GLU A 129 24.34 -26.88 -15.09
C GLU A 129 23.05 -26.10 -15.27
N PHE A 130 21.91 -26.73 -15.01
CA PHE A 130 20.60 -26.10 -14.93
C PHE A 130 20.22 -25.95 -13.46
N ILE A 131 20.21 -24.72 -12.97
CA ILE A 131 19.85 -24.38 -11.59
C ILE A 131 18.34 -24.16 -11.57
N CYS A 132 17.61 -25.04 -10.89
CA CYS A 132 16.15 -24.91 -10.78
C CYS A 132 15.81 -23.76 -9.83
N ASP A 133 14.78 -22.98 -10.17
CA ASP A 133 14.28 -21.92 -9.29
C ASP A 133 13.82 -22.50 -7.92
N PRO A 134 14.03 -21.80 -6.79
CA PRO A 134 13.63 -22.27 -5.46
C PRO A 134 12.15 -22.67 -5.35
N SER A 135 11.26 -22.04 -6.11
CA SER A 135 9.82 -22.32 -6.17
C SER A 135 9.50 -23.75 -6.68
N VAL A 136 10.41 -24.37 -7.43
CA VAL A 136 10.21 -25.71 -8.00
C VAL A 136 10.25 -26.77 -6.90
N PRO A 137 9.18 -27.53 -6.62
CA PRO A 137 9.17 -28.50 -5.52
C PRO A 137 10.24 -29.61 -5.69
N SER A 138 10.90 -30.02 -4.60
CA SER A 138 11.94 -31.07 -4.64
C SER A 138 11.42 -32.39 -5.24
N ASP A 139 10.17 -32.72 -4.96
CA ASP A 139 9.50 -33.92 -5.51
C ASP A 139 9.39 -33.85 -7.05
N LYS A 140 9.25 -32.64 -7.61
CA LYS A 140 9.17 -32.43 -9.06
C LYS A 140 10.54 -32.63 -9.71
N VAL A 141 11.62 -32.13 -9.10
CA VAL A 141 13.01 -32.36 -9.56
C VAL A 141 13.38 -33.84 -9.47
N ALA A 142 13.05 -34.51 -8.36
CA ALA A 142 13.27 -35.95 -8.22
C ALA A 142 12.47 -36.77 -9.26
N THR A 143 11.25 -36.33 -9.59
CA THR A 143 10.46 -36.96 -10.66
C THR A 143 11.08 -36.70 -12.05
N PHE A 144 11.67 -35.53 -12.26
CA PHE A 144 12.37 -35.15 -13.51
C PHE A 144 13.63 -36.00 -13.73
N GLU A 145 14.45 -36.18 -12.70
CA GLU A 145 15.62 -37.08 -12.74
C GLU A 145 15.19 -38.52 -13.05
N LEU A 146 14.19 -39.02 -12.34
CA LEU A 146 13.65 -40.36 -12.56
C LEU A 146 13.11 -40.54 -13.98
N ALA A 147 12.49 -39.52 -14.57
CA ALA A 147 12.07 -39.52 -15.97
C ALA A 147 13.27 -39.60 -16.92
N ALA A 148 14.35 -38.85 -16.67
CA ALA A 148 15.57 -38.90 -17.46
C ALA A 148 16.22 -40.30 -17.43
N LEU A 149 16.33 -40.91 -16.25
CA LEU A 149 16.87 -42.27 -16.08
C LEU A 149 16.02 -43.32 -16.82
N GLN A 150 14.69 -43.20 -16.75
CA GLN A 150 13.79 -44.08 -17.50
C GLN A 150 13.98 -43.92 -19.01
N CYS A 151 14.13 -42.68 -19.50
CA CYS A 151 14.40 -42.41 -20.92
C CYS A 151 15.72 -43.03 -21.39
N GLN A 152 16.80 -42.90 -20.62
CA GLN A 152 18.10 -43.49 -20.94
C GLN A 152 18.06 -45.02 -20.93
N TYR A 153 17.35 -45.63 -19.97
CA TYR A 153 17.12 -47.08 -19.92
C TYR A 153 16.36 -47.58 -21.15
N GLU A 154 15.24 -46.92 -21.50
CA GLU A 154 14.43 -47.30 -22.65
C GLU A 154 15.25 -47.23 -23.94
N ARG A 155 16.09 -46.21 -24.08
CA ARG A 155 16.98 -46.02 -25.22
C ARG A 155 18.05 -47.10 -25.33
N LYS A 156 18.77 -47.41 -24.24
CA LYS A 156 19.85 -48.42 -24.21
C LYS A 156 19.32 -49.83 -24.48
N HIS A 157 18.19 -50.19 -23.87
CA HIS A 157 17.65 -51.56 -23.94
C HIS A 157 16.53 -51.75 -24.96
N ARG A 158 16.07 -50.68 -25.62
CA ARG A 158 14.96 -50.68 -26.61
C ARG A 158 13.71 -51.40 -26.09
N ARG A 159 13.40 -51.20 -24.80
CA ARG A 159 12.26 -51.80 -24.08
C ARG A 159 11.70 -50.82 -23.07
N SER A 160 10.40 -50.89 -22.79
CA SER A 160 9.77 -49.94 -21.86
C SER A 160 10.27 -50.05 -20.42
N ALA A 161 10.48 -48.90 -19.77
CA ALA A 161 10.94 -48.76 -18.39
C ALA A 161 9.89 -49.18 -17.35
N GLN A 162 8.62 -49.39 -17.75
CA GLN A 162 7.55 -49.87 -16.85
C GLN A 162 7.85 -51.23 -16.19
N LYS A 163 8.74 -52.03 -16.80
CA LYS A 163 9.18 -53.34 -16.29
C LYS A 163 10.61 -53.33 -15.73
N ALA A 164 11.29 -52.18 -15.73
CA ALA A 164 12.65 -52.04 -15.23
C ALA A 164 12.69 -52.31 -13.71
N THR A 165 13.76 -52.96 -13.26
CA THR A 165 14.03 -53.07 -11.82
C THR A 165 14.81 -51.85 -11.32
N GLU A 166 14.74 -51.57 -10.02
CA GLU A 166 15.45 -50.44 -9.40
C GLU A 166 16.97 -50.52 -9.63
N ALA A 167 17.54 -51.73 -9.56
CA ALA A 167 18.95 -51.97 -9.88
C ALA A 167 19.31 -51.70 -11.35
N GLU A 168 18.38 -51.91 -12.29
CA GLU A 168 18.61 -51.63 -13.72
C GLU A 168 18.52 -50.12 -14.04
N LEU A 169 17.73 -49.36 -13.29
CA LEU A 169 17.68 -47.89 -13.43
C LEU A 169 18.89 -47.22 -12.74
N GLN A 170 19.40 -47.83 -11.68
CA GLN A 170 20.58 -47.35 -10.96
C GLN A 170 21.86 -47.40 -11.81
N GLU A 171 21.91 -48.22 -12.88
CA GLU A 171 23.01 -48.22 -13.86
C GLU A 171 23.20 -46.87 -14.60
N PHE A 172 22.20 -46.00 -14.54
CA PHE A 172 22.18 -44.67 -15.16
C PHE A 172 22.29 -43.54 -14.15
N SER A 173 22.37 -43.87 -12.85
CA SER A 173 22.58 -42.89 -11.78
C SER A 173 24.07 -42.71 -11.56
N TYR A 174 24.61 -41.56 -11.99
CA TYR A 174 26.04 -41.24 -11.98
C TYR A 174 26.48 -40.49 -10.70
N ASN A 175 25.78 -40.71 -9.59
CA ASN A 175 25.96 -39.98 -8.32
C ASN A 175 27.31 -40.27 -7.62
N GLU A 176 28.10 -41.25 -8.09
CA GLU A 176 29.42 -41.61 -7.56
C GLU A 176 30.61 -40.99 -8.35
N GLU A 177 30.34 -40.23 -9.42
CA GLU A 177 31.39 -39.53 -10.17
C GLU A 177 31.91 -38.28 -9.44
N LYS A 178 33.01 -37.68 -9.93
CA LYS A 178 33.65 -36.50 -9.30
C LYS A 178 32.60 -35.41 -8.99
N PRO A 179 32.69 -34.75 -7.82
CA PRO A 179 31.73 -33.72 -7.41
C PRO A 179 31.67 -32.61 -8.46
N LEU A 180 30.46 -32.15 -8.76
CA LEU A 180 30.22 -31.13 -9.78
C LEU A 180 30.97 -29.84 -9.38
N PRO A 181 31.88 -29.33 -10.23
CA PRO A 181 32.61 -28.10 -9.97
C PRO A 181 31.62 -26.91 -9.98
N PRO A 182 31.47 -26.15 -8.88
CA PRO A 182 30.38 -25.18 -8.75
C PRO A 182 30.55 -24.03 -9.73
N ALA A 183 29.50 -23.67 -10.49
CA ALA A 183 29.51 -22.53 -11.42
C ALA A 183 29.84 -21.16 -10.77
N SER A 184 29.82 -21.05 -9.45
CA SER A 184 30.09 -19.81 -8.71
C SER A 184 31.38 -19.87 -7.88
N PRO A 185 32.21 -18.80 -7.84
CA PRO A 185 33.36 -18.73 -6.95
C PRO A 185 32.92 -18.73 -5.48
N VAL A 186 33.31 -19.77 -4.73
CA VAL A 186 33.01 -19.90 -3.30
C VAL A 186 33.84 -18.90 -2.49
N SER A 187 33.19 -17.94 -1.83
CA SER A 187 33.15 -17.88 -0.35
C SER A 187 32.45 -16.63 0.17
N SER A 188 31.37 -16.85 0.92
CA SER A 188 31.34 -16.51 2.34
C SER A 188 30.63 -17.63 3.10
N PRO A 189 31.03 -17.91 4.36
CA PRO A 189 30.82 -19.21 4.98
C PRO A 189 29.37 -19.44 5.40
N ALA A 190 28.92 -20.69 5.21
CA ALA A 190 27.63 -21.21 5.64
C ALA A 190 27.38 -21.00 7.14
N THR A 191 26.39 -20.18 7.47
CA THR A 191 25.73 -20.19 8.78
C THR A 191 24.69 -21.30 8.79
N LYS A 192 24.96 -22.30 9.61
CA LYS A 192 24.07 -23.44 9.88
C LYS A 192 22.75 -22.93 10.43
N SER A 193 21.64 -23.42 9.86
CA SER A 193 20.30 -23.35 10.44
C SER A 193 20.30 -23.87 11.89
N ARG A 194 20.07 -22.97 12.84
CA ARG A 194 19.62 -23.27 14.19
C ARG A 194 18.68 -22.14 14.59
N GLY A 195 17.42 -22.48 14.88
CA GLY A 195 16.49 -21.54 15.49
C GLY A 195 17.15 -20.90 16.71
N ASN A 196 17.39 -19.60 16.60
CA ASN A 196 17.80 -18.68 17.64
C ASN A 196 17.67 -17.28 17.03
N SER A 197 17.04 -16.38 17.78
CA SER A 197 16.99 -14.92 17.60
C SER A 197 18.10 -14.37 16.68
N ALA A 198 17.69 -13.68 15.61
CA ALA A 198 18.59 -12.91 14.76
C ALA A 198 19.49 -12.01 15.63
N SER A 199 20.80 -12.01 15.37
CA SER A 199 21.73 -11.13 16.04
C SER A 199 21.82 -9.80 15.30
N ALA A 200 22.19 -8.72 16.00
CA ALA A 200 22.44 -7.42 15.36
C ALA A 200 23.50 -7.46 14.24
N GLU A 201 24.36 -8.48 14.17
CA GLU A 201 25.29 -8.62 13.04
C GLU A 201 24.60 -9.18 11.79
N ASP A 202 23.66 -10.11 11.96
CA ASP A 202 22.94 -10.76 10.85
C ASP A 202 21.97 -9.79 10.15
N SER A 203 21.18 -9.04 10.91
CA SER A 203 20.29 -8.02 10.34
C SER A 203 21.07 -6.85 9.68
N ALA A 204 22.35 -6.65 10.03
CA ALA A 204 23.17 -5.56 9.47
C ALA A 204 23.62 -5.93 8.07
N ALA A 205 24.01 -7.20 7.92
CA ALA A 205 24.37 -7.78 6.65
C ALA A 205 23.16 -7.84 5.69
N ALA A 206 21.95 -8.08 6.22
CA ALA A 206 20.71 -8.03 5.43
C ALA A 206 20.45 -6.60 4.89
N MET A 207 20.40 -5.58 5.76
CA MET A 207 20.19 -4.19 5.30
C MET A 207 21.30 -3.69 4.37
N ALA A 208 22.56 -4.08 4.60
CA ALA A 208 23.66 -3.71 3.70
C ALA A 208 23.51 -4.31 2.30
N ARG A 209 23.00 -5.55 2.20
CA ARG A 209 22.71 -6.22 0.93
C ARG A 209 21.56 -5.56 0.18
N ASP A 210 20.50 -5.16 0.89
CA ASP A 210 19.36 -4.48 0.28
C ASP A 210 19.75 -3.09 -0.25
N VAL A 211 20.63 -2.37 0.45
CA VAL A 211 21.19 -1.09 -0.01
C VAL A 211 22.09 -1.28 -1.23
N GLU A 212 22.96 -2.30 -1.26
CA GLU A 212 23.77 -2.62 -2.44
C GLU A 212 22.90 -3.03 -3.64
N TYR A 213 21.83 -3.78 -3.41
CA TYR A 213 20.86 -4.18 -4.43
C TYR A 213 20.13 -2.97 -5.02
N ALA A 214 19.62 -2.05 -4.17
CA ALA A 214 18.97 -0.81 -4.61
C ALA A 214 19.91 0.14 -5.39
N GLN A 215 21.21 0.17 -5.03
CA GLN A 215 22.22 0.91 -5.79
C GLN A 215 22.49 0.28 -7.17
N SER A 216 22.48 -1.05 -7.26
CA SER A 216 22.76 -1.78 -8.51
C SER A 216 21.65 -1.66 -9.56
N LYS A 217 20.38 -1.52 -9.15
CA LYS A 217 19.23 -1.29 -10.05
C LYS A 217 19.03 0.18 -10.47
N GLY A 218 19.96 1.09 -10.13
CA GLY A 218 19.91 2.48 -10.60
C GLY A 218 18.82 3.36 -9.97
N GLN A 219 18.13 2.87 -8.94
CA GLN A 219 17.15 3.63 -8.15
C GLN A 219 17.80 4.73 -7.29
N ILE A 220 19.13 4.68 -7.12
CA ILE A 220 19.93 5.69 -6.43
C ILE A 220 20.89 6.32 -7.45
N LYS A 221 20.61 7.56 -7.89
CA LYS A 221 21.59 8.35 -8.64
C LYS A 221 22.57 8.99 -7.67
N THR A 222 23.87 8.79 -7.89
CA THR A 222 24.93 9.55 -7.23
C THR A 222 24.82 11.01 -7.67
N ALA A 223 24.26 11.87 -6.81
CA ALA A 223 24.11 13.28 -7.09
C ALA A 223 25.50 13.95 -7.14
N THR A 224 25.87 14.45 -8.32
CA THR A 224 26.99 15.36 -8.54
C THR A 224 26.51 16.81 -8.46
N LEU A 225 25.99 17.21 -7.29
CA LEU A 225 25.80 18.62 -6.95
C LEU A 225 26.09 18.78 -5.45
N GLU A 226 26.88 19.80 -5.11
CA GLU A 226 27.35 20.10 -3.76
C GLU A 226 26.17 20.51 -2.83
N GLU A 227 25.41 19.54 -2.31
CA GLU A 227 24.48 19.72 -1.20
C GLU A 227 25.08 19.17 0.10
N GLN A 228 24.93 19.92 1.20
CA GLN A 228 25.52 19.56 2.49
C GLN A 228 24.75 18.41 3.15
N PRO A 229 25.44 17.43 3.77
CA PRO A 229 24.80 16.29 4.43
C PRO A 229 23.89 16.74 5.58
N THR A 230 22.79 16.00 5.79
CA THR A 230 21.81 16.30 6.84
C THR A 230 22.48 16.29 8.22
N THR A 231 22.57 17.45 8.89
CA THR A 231 23.17 17.56 10.22
C THR A 231 22.13 17.35 11.31
N ALA A 232 22.45 16.52 12.31
CA ALA A 232 21.57 16.27 13.45
C ALA A 232 21.20 17.56 14.21
N PRO A 233 19.92 17.77 14.56
CA PRO A 233 19.49 18.89 15.39
C PRO A 233 20.07 18.81 16.82
N PRO A 234 20.20 19.96 17.52
CA PRO A 234 20.58 19.96 18.93
C PRO A 234 19.47 19.34 19.81
N SER A 235 19.87 18.57 20.82
CA SER A 235 18.93 17.97 21.78
C SER A 235 18.22 19.05 22.61
N ALA A 236 16.90 18.90 22.79
CA ALA A 236 16.14 19.73 23.71
C ALA A 236 16.51 19.43 25.18
N ALA A 237 16.38 20.43 26.05
CA ALA A 237 16.69 20.30 27.47
C ALA A 237 15.75 19.29 28.17
N HIS A 238 16.32 18.40 28.98
CA HIS A 238 15.57 17.32 29.62
C HIS A 238 14.67 17.82 30.77
N PRO A 239 13.39 17.42 30.81
CA PRO A 239 12.56 17.57 32.00
C PRO A 239 12.94 16.54 33.09
N GLU A 240 12.63 16.82 34.37
CA GLU A 240 12.82 15.83 35.45
C GLU A 240 11.86 14.65 35.27
N ALA A 241 12.42 13.44 35.08
CA ALA A 241 11.64 12.21 34.97
C ALA A 241 11.02 11.82 36.33
N LYS A 242 9.70 11.57 36.34
CA LYS A 242 8.97 11.03 37.49
C LYS A 242 9.04 9.51 37.54
N GLU A 243 8.81 8.88 36.40
CA GLU A 243 8.80 7.42 36.23
C GLU A 243 9.45 7.07 34.88
N ILE A 244 10.28 6.04 34.85
CA ILE A 244 10.89 5.54 33.61
C ILE A 244 10.10 4.31 33.18
N LEU A 245 9.51 4.37 31.99
CA LEU A 245 8.68 3.29 31.44
C LEU A 245 9.55 2.21 30.79
N CYS A 246 10.55 2.61 29.98
CA CYS A 246 11.53 1.72 29.42
C CYS A 246 12.89 2.41 29.26
N LYS A 247 13.96 1.61 29.23
CA LYS A 247 15.34 2.08 29.02
C LYS A 247 16.16 0.95 28.40
N GLU A 248 16.57 1.14 27.15
CA GLU A 248 17.28 0.14 26.36
C GLU A 248 18.50 0.74 25.65
N ILE A 249 19.43 -0.13 25.24
CA ILE A 249 20.64 0.25 24.49
C ILE A 249 20.42 -0.07 23.01
N ALA A 250 20.81 0.85 22.14
CA ALA A 250 20.62 0.74 20.70
C ALA A 250 21.72 1.47 19.91
N GLU A 251 21.79 1.22 18.61
CA GLU A 251 22.54 2.04 17.65
C GLU A 251 21.65 3.15 17.10
N LEU A 252 22.20 4.34 16.88
CA LEU A 252 21.47 5.49 16.37
C LEU A 252 21.89 5.80 14.93
N HIS A 253 20.92 5.87 14.03
CA HIS A 253 21.09 6.25 12.64
C HIS A 253 20.18 7.44 12.29
N LEU A 254 20.63 8.30 11.37
CA LEU A 254 19.89 9.46 10.87
C LEU A 254 19.66 9.29 9.37
N PHE A 255 18.43 9.53 8.91
CA PHE A 255 18.11 9.53 7.49
C PHE A 255 18.72 10.75 6.81
N ASP A 256 19.50 10.52 5.75
CA ASP A 256 20.00 11.59 4.90
C ASP A 256 19.14 11.72 3.64
N PHE A 257 18.49 12.87 3.48
CA PHE A 257 17.61 13.15 2.33
C PHE A 257 18.35 13.15 0.99
N SER A 258 19.66 13.37 1.01
CA SER A 258 20.50 13.42 -0.20
C SER A 258 20.77 12.02 -0.76
N THR A 259 21.06 11.06 0.12
CA THR A 259 21.36 9.68 -0.26
C THR A 259 20.13 8.77 -0.23
N GLY A 260 19.07 9.17 0.47
CA GLY A 260 17.89 8.35 0.70
C GLY A 260 18.13 7.17 1.64
N THR A 261 19.15 7.25 2.51
CA THR A 261 19.57 6.13 3.37
C THR A 261 19.80 6.56 4.82
N PHE A 262 19.69 5.61 5.75
CA PHE A 262 20.01 5.82 7.16
C PHE A 262 21.52 5.70 7.40
N VAL A 263 22.14 6.76 7.90
CA VAL A 263 23.58 6.84 8.18
C VAL A 263 23.83 6.74 9.67
N LEU A 264 24.69 5.81 10.09
CA LEU A 264 25.08 5.59 11.48
C LEU A 264 25.69 6.85 12.09
N GLN A 265 25.18 7.25 13.25
CA GLN A 265 25.63 8.41 14.02
C GLN A 265 26.42 7.99 15.27
N GLU A 266 25.91 7.03 16.05
CA GLU A 266 26.61 6.45 17.20
C GLU A 266 26.15 5.00 17.42
N SER A 267 27.10 4.11 17.72
CA SER A 267 26.84 2.67 17.86
C SER A 267 26.33 2.23 19.23
N ASP A 268 26.32 3.13 20.22
CA ASP A 268 25.98 2.79 21.60
C ASP A 268 25.32 4.00 22.27
N VAL A 269 23.99 4.07 22.09
CA VAL A 269 23.13 5.08 22.72
C VAL A 269 22.16 4.41 23.68
N VAL A 270 21.77 5.16 24.71
CA VAL A 270 20.73 4.76 25.65
C VAL A 270 19.45 5.51 25.29
N ALA A 271 18.44 4.77 24.85
CA ALA A 271 17.10 5.27 24.58
C ALA A 271 16.21 5.02 25.80
N SER A 272 15.60 6.06 26.34
CA SER A 272 14.69 5.95 27.50
C SER A 272 13.40 6.72 27.28
N VAL A 273 12.28 6.09 27.64
CA VAL A 273 10.95 6.71 27.67
C VAL A 273 10.54 6.94 29.12
N SER A 274 10.14 8.16 29.45
CA SER A 274 9.81 8.57 30.82
C SER A 274 8.56 9.43 30.91
N GLU A 275 7.85 9.34 32.03
CA GLU A 275 6.80 10.29 32.41
C GLU A 275 7.43 11.51 33.06
N VAL A 276 7.14 12.70 32.53
CA VAL A 276 7.70 13.98 33.00
C VAL A 276 6.65 14.90 33.62
N GLY A 277 5.36 14.66 33.34
CA GLY A 277 4.27 15.54 33.75
C GLY A 277 2.94 14.81 33.87
N THR A 278 1.84 15.54 33.86
CA THR A 278 0.49 14.95 33.82
C THR A 278 0.15 14.67 32.36
N TRP A 279 0.11 13.39 31.96
CA TRP A 279 -0.08 12.96 30.56
C TRP A 279 1.03 13.46 29.60
N GLN A 280 2.20 13.76 30.14
CA GLN A 280 3.36 14.21 29.37
C GLN A 280 4.48 13.18 29.52
N TYR A 281 4.94 12.69 28.39
CA TYR A 281 5.96 11.66 28.29
C TYR A 281 7.08 12.14 27.38
N TRP A 282 8.28 11.63 27.60
CA TRP A 282 9.50 12.12 26.97
C TRP A 282 10.37 10.95 26.51
N LEU A 283 10.80 11.01 25.25
CA LEU A 283 11.80 10.13 24.66
C LEU A 283 13.14 10.85 24.70
N GLN A 284 14.13 10.24 25.33
CA GLN A 284 15.50 10.74 25.42
C GLN A 284 16.47 9.71 24.83
N ILE A 285 17.40 10.19 24.01
CA ILE A 285 18.48 9.40 23.42
C ILE A 285 19.80 10.07 23.77
N ALA A 286 20.59 9.38 24.60
CA ALA A 286 21.88 9.87 25.08
C ALA A 286 23.01 8.93 24.65
N GLY A 287 24.06 9.50 24.06
CA GLY A 287 25.33 8.81 23.80
C GLY A 287 26.29 8.93 24.98
N LYS A 288 27.54 8.51 24.78
CA LYS A 288 28.57 8.57 25.84
C LYS A 288 29.03 9.99 26.18
N ASP A 289 29.17 10.81 25.15
CA ASP A 289 29.80 12.14 25.26
C ASP A 289 28.81 13.30 25.09
N LYS A 290 27.61 13.04 24.57
CA LYS A 290 26.57 14.05 24.32
C LYS A 290 25.15 13.47 24.32
N GLU A 291 24.18 14.34 24.56
CA GLU A 291 22.77 14.04 24.30
C GLU A 291 22.47 14.27 22.81
N TRP A 292 21.90 13.26 22.15
CA TRP A 292 21.56 13.33 20.73
C TRP A 292 20.18 13.92 20.52
N LEU A 293 19.21 13.43 21.29
CA LEU A 293 17.81 13.73 21.06
C LEU A 293 17.01 13.75 22.35
N GLY A 294 16.10 14.71 22.45
CA GLY A 294 15.05 14.74 23.45
C GLY A 294 13.79 15.28 22.82
N GLN A 295 12.69 14.52 22.88
CA GLN A 295 11.39 15.01 22.40
C GLN A 295 10.22 14.47 23.21
N ALA A 296 9.11 15.19 23.15
CA ALA A 296 7.85 14.72 23.70
C ALA A 296 7.35 13.50 22.93
N VAL A 297 6.81 12.51 23.65
CA VAL A 297 6.13 11.36 23.05
C VAL A 297 4.71 11.78 22.73
N VAL A 298 4.49 12.12 21.46
CA VAL A 298 3.20 12.54 20.90
C VAL A 298 2.96 11.80 19.58
N ALA A 299 1.73 11.82 19.09
CA ALA A 299 1.32 11.06 17.90
C ALA A 299 2.18 11.34 16.65
N ASP A 300 2.70 12.56 16.51
CA ASP A 300 3.51 12.97 15.36
C ASP A 300 4.88 12.27 15.31
N ILE A 301 5.30 11.56 16.36
CA ILE A 301 6.53 10.74 16.37
C ILE A 301 6.52 9.66 15.27
N ASN A 302 5.32 9.27 14.78
CA ASN A 302 5.08 8.27 13.74
C ASN A 302 5.98 7.01 13.89
N PRO A 303 5.72 6.18 14.93
CA PRO A 303 6.58 5.07 15.25
C PRO A 303 6.38 3.90 14.27
N VAL A 304 7.48 3.39 13.69
CA VAL A 304 7.48 2.19 12.84
C VAL A 304 8.52 1.21 13.36
N PHE A 305 8.10 0.00 13.71
CA PHE A 305 8.97 -1.08 14.18
C PHE A 305 9.13 -2.12 13.06
N ASN A 306 10.34 -2.64 12.91
CA ASN A 306 10.65 -3.76 12.03
C ASN A 306 11.50 -4.75 12.84
N PHE A 307 10.86 -5.85 13.23
CA PHE A 307 11.45 -6.91 14.05
C PHE A 307 12.46 -7.78 13.30
N GLU A 308 12.40 -7.81 11.97
CA GLU A 308 13.37 -8.54 11.15
C GLU A 308 14.73 -7.84 11.18
N TYR A 309 14.73 -6.51 11.06
CA TYR A 309 15.94 -5.70 11.16
C TYR A 309 16.27 -5.22 12.59
N LEU A 310 15.41 -5.56 13.56
CA LEU A 310 15.47 -5.12 14.96
C LEU A 310 15.55 -3.60 15.08
N SER A 311 14.70 -2.90 14.35
CA SER A 311 14.82 -1.47 14.13
C SER A 311 13.51 -0.71 14.38
N PHE A 312 13.67 0.47 14.97
CA PHE A 312 12.61 1.41 15.27
C PHE A 312 12.89 2.74 14.58
N ILE A 313 12.03 3.09 13.62
CA ILE A 313 12.09 4.32 12.85
C ILE A 313 11.06 5.32 13.39
N PHE A 314 11.46 6.57 13.56
CA PHE A 314 10.59 7.62 14.06
C PHE A 314 11.01 9.01 13.59
N ASN A 315 10.09 9.96 13.69
CA ASN A 315 10.33 11.35 13.31
C ASN A 315 10.61 12.25 14.52
N HIS A 316 11.48 13.23 14.30
CA HIS A 316 11.80 14.32 15.22
C HIS A 316 11.61 15.66 14.53
N TYR A 317 11.06 16.63 15.26
CA TYR A 317 10.78 17.97 14.74
C TYR A 317 11.60 19.02 15.49
N GLY A 318 12.42 19.76 14.76
CA GLY A 318 13.16 20.91 15.29
C GLY A 318 12.25 22.11 15.55
N GLU A 319 12.71 23.05 16.38
CA GLU A 319 11.99 24.30 16.67
C GLU A 319 11.77 25.18 15.43
N ASP A 320 12.57 24.98 14.38
CA ASP A 320 12.48 25.62 13.07
C ASP A 320 11.44 24.98 12.14
N GLY A 321 10.75 23.93 12.59
CA GLY A 321 9.79 23.16 11.81
C GLY A 321 10.43 22.12 10.87
N SER A 322 11.74 21.91 10.95
CA SER A 322 12.43 20.87 10.18
C SER A 322 12.11 19.49 10.76
N ALA A 323 11.77 18.53 9.90
CA ALA A 323 11.51 17.15 10.27
C ALA A 323 12.73 16.27 9.92
N TYR A 324 13.09 15.37 10.82
CA TYR A 324 14.20 14.43 10.69
C TYR A 324 13.71 13.02 11.00
N SER A 325 14.06 12.03 10.17
CA SER A 325 13.77 10.62 10.45
C SER A 325 15.00 9.95 11.07
N TRP A 326 14.81 9.35 12.24
CA TRP A 326 15.83 8.63 12.99
C TRP A 326 15.49 7.15 13.04
N LEU A 327 16.52 6.32 13.14
CA LEU A 327 16.40 4.88 13.33
C LEU A 327 17.21 4.45 14.54
N LEU A 328 16.55 3.81 15.50
CA LEU A 328 17.17 3.09 16.61
C LEU A 328 17.23 1.61 16.27
N ARG A 329 18.38 1.00 16.47
CA ARG A 329 18.56 -0.43 16.21
C ARG A 329 18.92 -1.18 17.46
N PHE A 330 18.16 -2.21 17.78
CA PHE A 330 18.31 -3.00 19.00
C PHE A 330 19.18 -4.22 18.78
N LYS A 331 19.74 -4.72 19.88
CA LYS A 331 20.59 -5.90 19.88
C LYS A 331 19.82 -7.19 19.63
N ASP A 332 18.60 -7.27 20.17
CA ASP A 332 17.75 -8.44 20.17
C ASP A 332 16.27 -8.04 20.25
N GLN A 333 15.41 -8.93 19.77
CA GLN A 333 13.95 -8.76 19.73
C GLN A 333 13.36 -8.45 21.11
N ALA A 334 13.84 -9.10 22.17
CA ALA A 334 13.32 -8.88 23.52
C ALA A 334 13.57 -7.44 24.01
N SER A 335 14.65 -6.81 23.59
CA SER A 335 14.97 -5.42 23.92
C SER A 335 14.11 -4.45 23.10
N GLU A 336 13.86 -4.76 21.83
CA GLU A 336 12.92 -4.02 20.98
C GLU A 336 11.49 -4.08 21.53
N GLU A 337 10.99 -5.28 21.89
CA GLU A 337 9.65 -5.47 22.46
C GLU A 337 9.46 -4.67 23.76
N ARG A 338 10.43 -4.71 24.68
CA ARG A 338 10.38 -3.90 25.91
C ARG A 338 10.37 -2.40 25.62
N PHE A 339 11.12 -1.97 24.61
CA PHE A 339 11.12 -0.57 24.20
C PHE A 339 9.78 -0.17 23.57
N GLN A 340 9.24 -1.01 22.67
CA GLN A 340 7.94 -0.83 22.03
C GLN A 340 6.83 -0.74 23.07
N GLU A 341 6.75 -1.67 24.01
CA GLU A 341 5.75 -1.66 25.10
C GLU A 341 5.79 -0.33 25.87
N GLY A 342 6.98 0.13 26.27
CA GLY A 342 7.14 1.38 27.01
C GLY A 342 6.75 2.63 26.20
N LEU A 343 7.12 2.66 24.91
CA LEU A 343 6.77 3.77 24.02
C LEU A 343 5.27 3.79 23.70
N MET A 344 4.68 2.63 23.41
CA MET A 344 3.26 2.50 23.09
C MET A 344 2.40 2.78 24.31
N GLN A 345 2.81 2.34 25.50
CA GLN A 345 2.15 2.73 26.74
C GLN A 345 2.15 4.26 26.91
N ALA A 346 3.30 4.91 26.71
CA ALA A 346 3.41 6.36 26.81
C ALA A 346 2.48 7.09 25.83
N LEU A 347 2.49 6.67 24.55
CA LEU A 347 1.61 7.24 23.52
C LEU A 347 0.14 7.04 23.86
N TRP A 348 -0.24 5.83 24.29
CA TRP A 348 -1.64 5.52 24.61
C TRP A 348 -2.13 6.33 25.82
N GLU A 349 -1.34 6.41 26.90
CA GLU A 349 -1.68 7.18 28.09
C GLU A 349 -1.76 8.69 27.79
N GLN A 350 -0.88 9.20 26.92
CA GLN A 350 -0.89 10.59 26.45
C GLN A 350 -2.15 10.93 25.66
N LEU A 351 -2.58 10.03 24.76
CA LEU A 351 -3.74 10.25 23.89
C LEU A 351 -5.08 10.06 24.60
N ASN A 352 -5.17 9.07 25.49
CA ASN A 352 -6.43 8.70 26.15
C ASN A 352 -6.64 9.41 27.49
N GLU A 353 -5.63 10.13 27.99
CA GLU A 353 -5.64 10.78 29.31
C GLU A 353 -6.10 9.83 30.44
N LEU A 354 -5.72 8.56 30.31
CA LEU A 354 -6.06 7.50 31.26
C LEU A 354 -4.79 6.70 31.58
N LYS A 355 -4.56 6.42 32.86
CA LYS A 355 -3.45 5.56 33.25
C LYS A 355 -3.69 4.15 32.78
N TRP A 356 -2.69 3.55 32.16
CA TRP A 356 -2.63 2.19 31.66
C TRP A 356 -3.10 1.21 32.73
N THR A 357 -2.64 1.39 33.97
CA THR A 357 -3.02 0.60 35.15
C THR A 357 -4.50 0.64 35.53
N LYS A 358 -5.31 1.54 34.97
CA LYS A 358 -6.77 1.62 35.17
C LYS A 358 -7.57 0.97 34.04
N VAL A 359 -6.95 0.64 32.92
CA VAL A 359 -7.59 -0.05 31.78
C VAL A 359 -7.84 -1.51 32.16
N LYS A 360 -8.87 -2.15 31.61
CA LYS A 360 -9.07 -3.60 31.83
C LYS A 360 -7.93 -4.38 31.18
N GLU A 361 -7.43 -5.40 31.86
CA GLU A 361 -6.33 -6.26 31.37
C GLU A 361 -6.56 -6.72 29.92
N ASN A 362 -7.73 -7.28 29.63
CA ASN A 362 -8.10 -7.70 28.26
C ASN A 362 -8.02 -6.59 27.20
N ASP A 363 -8.30 -5.34 27.57
CA ASP A 363 -8.23 -4.22 26.63
C ASP A 363 -6.79 -3.73 26.48
N ARG A 364 -5.93 -3.92 27.50
CA ARG A 364 -4.48 -3.67 27.40
C ARG A 364 -3.81 -4.69 26.50
N ASP A 365 -4.09 -5.98 26.71
CA ASP A 365 -3.54 -7.06 25.90
C ASP A 365 -3.91 -6.84 24.44
N TYR A 366 -5.19 -6.55 24.17
CA TYR A 366 -5.63 -6.24 22.80
C TYR A 366 -4.93 -5.03 22.19
N VAL A 367 -4.67 -3.98 22.97
CA VAL A 367 -3.96 -2.79 22.47
C VAL A 367 -2.49 -3.13 22.17
N LEU A 368 -1.81 -3.90 23.03
CA LEU A 368 -0.42 -4.34 22.80
C LEU A 368 -0.30 -5.28 21.61
N ASP A 369 -1.17 -6.28 21.52
CA ASP A 369 -1.21 -7.23 20.41
C ASP A 369 -1.49 -6.49 19.08
N ALA A 370 -2.46 -5.56 19.11
CA ALA A 370 -2.78 -4.71 17.97
C ALA A 370 -1.71 -3.65 17.69
N PHE A 371 -0.61 -3.56 18.45
CA PHE A 371 0.59 -2.80 18.08
C PHE A 371 1.71 -3.69 17.53
N GLN A 372 1.75 -4.97 17.91
CA GLN A 372 2.71 -5.95 17.42
C GLN A 372 2.39 -6.38 15.97
N ASP A 373 1.11 -6.63 15.67
CA ASP A 373 0.63 -7.00 14.31
C ASP A 373 0.58 -5.82 13.31
N LEU A 374 0.96 -4.61 13.75
CA LEU A 374 1.10 -3.42 12.87
C LEU A 374 2.46 -3.35 12.19
N THR A 375 3.32 -4.35 12.40
CA THR A 375 4.65 -4.36 11.83
C THR A 375 4.60 -4.91 10.40
N MET A 376 5.25 -4.20 9.49
CA MET A 376 5.40 -4.66 8.11
C MET A 376 6.27 -5.92 8.16
N GLU A 377 5.65 -7.08 7.94
CA GLU A 377 6.38 -8.31 7.63
C GLU A 377 6.75 -8.25 6.15
N ASP A 378 8.02 -8.46 5.84
CA ASP A 378 8.50 -8.52 4.46
C ASP A 378 7.88 -9.72 3.75
N ALA A 379 7.13 -9.46 2.69
CA ALA A 379 6.80 -10.48 1.69
C ALA A 379 7.93 -10.52 0.66
N ASP A 380 8.27 -11.71 0.16
CA ASP A 380 9.41 -11.93 -0.73
C ASP A 380 9.41 -10.96 -1.93
N ALA A 381 10.54 -10.30 -2.19
CA ALA A 381 10.71 -9.26 -3.23
C ALA A 381 10.31 -9.69 -4.66
N LYS A 382 10.22 -10.99 -4.94
CA LYS A 382 9.70 -11.51 -6.22
C LYS A 382 8.18 -11.35 -6.37
N GLU A 383 7.41 -11.46 -5.27
CA GLU A 383 5.95 -11.23 -5.29
C GLU A 383 5.60 -9.74 -5.42
N GLU A 384 6.56 -8.84 -5.16
CA GLU A 384 6.42 -7.39 -5.37
C GLU A 384 6.50 -7.01 -6.85
N GLU A 385 7.42 -7.59 -7.62
CA GLU A 385 7.56 -7.33 -9.07
C GLU A 385 6.34 -7.91 -9.84
N GLU A 386 5.98 -9.18 -9.65
CA GLU A 386 4.88 -9.85 -10.38
C GLU A 386 3.52 -9.14 -10.24
N ALA A 387 3.25 -8.55 -9.09
CA ALA A 387 1.95 -7.95 -8.85
C ALA A 387 1.95 -6.42 -8.95
N GLU A 388 3.10 -5.81 -9.18
CA GLU A 388 3.19 -4.51 -9.83
C GLU A 388 2.99 -4.63 -11.35
N GLU A 389 3.43 -5.73 -11.95
CA GLU A 389 3.14 -6.09 -13.34
C GLU A 389 1.65 -6.37 -13.54
N GLU A 390 1.02 -7.24 -12.74
CA GLU A 390 -0.43 -7.49 -12.84
C GLU A 390 -1.28 -6.21 -12.67
N GLU A 391 -0.89 -5.29 -11.78
CA GLU A 391 -1.62 -4.01 -11.62
C GLU A 391 -1.40 -3.06 -12.81
N GLN A 392 -0.22 -3.09 -13.45
CA GLN A 392 0.04 -2.32 -14.67
C GLN A 392 -0.73 -2.90 -15.85
N GLU A 393 -0.75 -4.23 -16.01
CA GLU A 393 -1.56 -4.93 -17.01
C GLU A 393 -3.07 -4.62 -16.84
N ASP A 394 -3.61 -4.69 -15.62
CA ASP A 394 -5.02 -4.34 -15.31
C ASP A 394 -5.35 -2.86 -15.66
N GLU A 395 -4.36 -1.96 -15.56
CA GLU A 395 -4.49 -0.55 -15.95
C GLU A 395 -4.39 -0.35 -17.47
N GLU A 396 -3.59 -1.15 -18.18
CA GLU A 396 -3.35 -1.09 -19.63
C GLU A 396 -4.41 -1.83 -20.47
N GLU A 397 -5.03 -2.92 -20.00
CA GLU A 397 -6.01 -3.73 -20.77
C GLU A 397 -7.32 -2.97 -21.10
N TYR A 398 -7.54 -1.80 -20.51
CA TYR A 398 -8.71 -0.94 -20.71
C TYR A 398 -8.39 0.32 -21.54
N ASP A 399 -7.42 0.25 -22.45
CA ASP A 399 -7.03 1.36 -23.31
C ASP A 399 -8.02 1.55 -24.49
N GLY A 400 -9.11 2.24 -24.20
CA GLY A 400 -9.91 2.91 -25.23
C GLY A 400 -9.57 4.39 -25.25
N ASP A 401 -8.69 4.81 -26.17
CA ASP A 401 -8.40 6.19 -26.61
C ASP A 401 -8.95 7.29 -25.69
N GLN A 402 -8.32 7.52 -24.54
CA GLN A 402 -8.68 8.63 -23.64
C GLN A 402 -7.60 9.72 -23.67
N ASP A 403 -7.95 10.85 -24.27
CA ASP A 403 -7.18 12.11 -24.23
C ASP A 403 -6.96 12.54 -22.76
N ASP A 404 -5.74 12.36 -22.24
CA ASP A 404 -5.26 12.75 -20.90
C ASP A 404 -5.07 14.28 -20.74
N ALA A 405 -5.89 15.09 -21.40
CA ALA A 405 -5.86 16.54 -21.25
C ALA A 405 -6.49 16.93 -19.91
N GLN A 406 -5.68 17.01 -18.85
CA GLN A 406 -6.05 17.58 -17.55
C GLN A 406 -6.63 18.99 -17.76
N ARG A 407 -7.95 19.10 -17.74
CA ARG A 407 -8.65 20.39 -17.84
C ARG A 407 -9.12 20.80 -16.45
N SER A 408 -8.49 21.84 -15.91
CA SER A 408 -8.95 22.47 -14.67
C SER A 408 -10.15 23.35 -14.97
N GLU A 409 -11.24 23.14 -14.23
CA GLU A 409 -12.42 24.00 -14.31
C GLU A 409 -12.34 25.03 -13.19
N ARG A 410 -12.13 26.29 -13.59
CA ARG A 410 -12.21 27.45 -12.69
C ARG A 410 -13.66 27.90 -12.58
N TYR A 411 -14.00 28.56 -11.48
CA TYR A 411 -15.29 29.22 -11.35
C TYR A 411 -15.36 30.40 -12.33
N ASP A 412 -15.86 30.17 -13.55
CA ASP A 412 -16.13 31.27 -14.48
C ASP A 412 -17.40 31.99 -14.02
N SER A 413 -17.22 33.19 -13.47
CA SER A 413 -18.30 34.16 -13.34
C SER A 413 -18.26 35.11 -14.54
N ASP A 414 -19.10 34.87 -15.54
CA ASP A 414 -19.32 35.85 -16.60
C ASP A 414 -20.08 37.07 -16.03
N GLU A 415 -19.37 38.18 -15.81
CA GLU A 415 -19.69 39.49 -16.39
C GLU A 415 -18.37 40.26 -16.63
N GLU A 416 -18.00 40.35 -17.92
CA GLU A 416 -17.04 41.25 -18.57
C GLU A 416 -15.52 40.97 -18.44
N GLU A 417 -14.86 41.03 -19.59
CA GLU A 417 -13.46 40.70 -19.87
C GLU A 417 -12.42 41.54 -19.08
N GLU A 418 -11.20 40.99 -19.00
CA GLU A 418 -9.94 41.59 -18.52
C GLU A 418 -9.70 41.62 -16.99
N ASP A 419 -9.28 40.48 -16.43
CA ASP A 419 -7.97 40.32 -15.78
C ASP A 419 -7.87 38.93 -15.12
N VAL A 420 -6.69 38.31 -15.18
CA VAL A 420 -6.36 37.02 -14.54
C VAL A 420 -6.36 37.19 -13.02
N VAL A 421 -7.53 37.28 -12.40
CA VAL A 421 -7.70 37.28 -10.95
C VAL A 421 -7.94 35.84 -10.52
N THR A 422 -6.86 35.10 -10.25
CA THR A 422 -6.89 33.68 -9.85
C THR A 422 -7.42 33.44 -8.42
N ARG A 423 -8.05 34.43 -7.79
CA ARG A 423 -8.58 34.36 -6.42
C ARG A 423 -9.79 35.27 -6.28
N ASP A 424 -10.96 34.70 -5.99
CA ASP A 424 -12.11 35.48 -5.53
C ASP A 424 -11.72 36.35 -4.34
N ALA A 425 -12.16 37.61 -4.33
CA ALA A 425 -11.92 38.55 -3.24
C ALA A 425 -12.66 38.20 -1.93
N ASP A 426 -13.50 37.16 -1.93
CA ASP A 426 -14.36 36.78 -0.80
C ASP A 426 -13.65 35.93 0.27
N GLY A 427 -12.46 35.41 -0.02
CA GLY A 427 -11.65 34.62 0.92
C GLY A 427 -12.20 33.24 1.25
N ASN A 428 -13.28 32.79 0.59
CA ASN A 428 -13.85 31.47 0.80
C ASN A 428 -13.04 30.40 0.07
N VAL A 429 -12.95 29.21 0.66
CA VAL A 429 -12.31 28.04 0.04
C VAL A 429 -13.28 26.87 0.00
N ASN A 430 -13.01 25.93 -0.90
CA ASN A 430 -13.74 24.67 -0.97
C ASN A 430 -13.60 23.89 0.35
N SER A 431 -14.68 23.28 0.83
CA SER A 431 -14.71 22.66 2.17
C SER A 431 -15.36 21.27 2.23
N GLN A 432 -16.26 20.94 1.29
CA GLN A 432 -16.91 19.64 1.21
C GLN A 432 -17.11 19.23 -0.25
N LEU A 433 -17.03 17.92 -0.50
CA LEU A 433 -17.30 17.31 -1.81
C LEU A 433 -18.35 16.21 -1.62
N ALA A 434 -19.42 16.27 -2.42
CA ALA A 434 -20.41 15.21 -2.53
C ALA A 434 -20.49 14.71 -3.97
N VAL A 435 -20.41 13.40 -4.17
CA VAL A 435 -20.46 12.75 -5.48
C VAL A 435 -21.82 12.09 -5.64
N GLY A 436 -22.53 12.43 -6.72
CA GLY A 436 -23.81 11.82 -7.08
C GLY A 436 -23.64 10.39 -7.59
N TYR A 437 -24.62 9.54 -7.28
CA TYR A 437 -24.61 8.13 -7.67
C TYR A 437 -25.51 7.86 -8.87
N LYS A 438 -26.56 8.68 -9.05
CA LYS A 438 -27.55 8.51 -10.11
C LYS A 438 -27.34 9.49 -11.24
N HIS A 439 -27.06 10.75 -10.89
CA HIS A 439 -26.72 11.76 -11.85
C HIS A 439 -25.19 11.94 -11.79
N ASP A 440 -24.53 11.82 -12.94
CA ASP A 440 -23.09 12.05 -13.14
C ASP A 440 -22.72 13.51 -12.81
N ARG A 441 -22.77 13.86 -11.52
CA ARG A 441 -22.58 15.20 -10.99
C ARG A 441 -21.87 15.15 -9.65
N SER A 442 -21.01 16.12 -9.42
CA SER A 442 -20.36 16.38 -8.13
C SER A 442 -20.69 17.78 -7.65
N PHE A 443 -20.80 17.92 -6.35
CA PHE A 443 -21.16 19.16 -5.68
C PHE A 443 -20.04 19.55 -4.71
N VAL A 444 -19.54 20.77 -4.83
CA VAL A 444 -18.47 21.30 -3.98
C VAL A 444 -18.97 22.52 -3.22
N VAL A 445 -18.90 22.44 -1.90
CA VAL A 445 -19.28 23.55 -1.01
C VAL A 445 -18.11 24.52 -0.90
N ARG A 446 -18.38 25.81 -1.10
CA ARG A 446 -17.43 26.93 -0.99
C ARG A 446 -18.09 28.07 -0.23
N GLY A 447 -17.86 28.15 1.08
CA GLY A 447 -18.58 29.07 1.96
C GLY A 447 -20.09 28.89 1.86
N SER A 448 -20.82 29.94 1.48
CA SER A 448 -22.29 29.91 1.28
C SER A 448 -22.73 29.65 -0.17
N LYS A 449 -21.83 29.10 -1.01
CA LYS A 449 -22.10 28.71 -2.40
C LYS A 449 -21.83 27.21 -2.58
N ILE A 450 -22.51 26.60 -3.55
CA ILE A 450 -22.27 25.20 -3.95
C ILE A 450 -22.03 25.18 -5.46
N GLY A 451 -20.82 24.80 -5.88
CA GLY A 451 -20.49 24.56 -7.28
C GLY A 451 -21.00 23.19 -7.72
N VAL A 452 -21.60 23.12 -8.89
CA VAL A 452 -22.13 21.88 -9.50
C VAL A 452 -21.29 21.55 -10.72
N PHE A 453 -20.69 20.37 -10.73
CA PHE A 453 -19.80 19.88 -11.78
C PHE A 453 -20.43 18.64 -12.41
N LYS A 454 -20.58 18.62 -13.73
CA LYS A 454 -21.08 17.47 -14.48
C LYS A 454 -19.91 16.58 -14.89
N HIS A 455 -20.07 15.27 -14.82
CA HIS A 455 -19.07 14.35 -15.37
C HIS A 455 -19.36 14.18 -16.86
N THR A 456 -18.30 14.30 -17.66
CA THR A 456 -18.37 14.15 -19.11
C THR A 456 -18.02 12.71 -19.50
N ALA A 457 -18.35 12.32 -20.74
CA ALA A 457 -18.04 10.99 -21.26
C ALA A 457 -16.53 10.71 -21.33
N ASN A 458 -15.71 11.76 -21.41
CA ASN A 458 -14.25 11.68 -21.50
C ASN A 458 -13.58 11.74 -20.11
N ASN A 459 -14.28 11.34 -19.04
CA ASN A 459 -13.76 11.36 -17.66
C ASN A 459 -13.20 12.73 -17.21
N ASN A 460 -13.79 13.82 -17.71
CA ASN A 460 -13.51 15.18 -17.26
C ASN A 460 -14.71 15.76 -16.47
N LEU A 461 -14.43 16.76 -15.64
CA LEU A 461 -15.48 17.58 -15.01
C LEU A 461 -15.74 18.80 -15.87
N GLU A 462 -17.00 19.18 -16.00
CA GLU A 462 -17.45 20.41 -16.63
C GLU A 462 -18.22 21.22 -15.58
N PHE A 463 -17.82 22.48 -15.34
CA PHE A 463 -18.58 23.35 -14.46
C PHE A 463 -19.96 23.63 -15.08
N SER A 464 -21.02 23.28 -14.36
CA SER A 464 -22.40 23.41 -14.84
C SER A 464 -23.06 24.68 -14.32
N THR A 465 -23.02 24.89 -13.00
CA THR A 465 -23.63 26.07 -12.37
C THR A 465 -23.15 26.25 -10.93
N THR A 466 -23.40 27.43 -10.35
CA THR A 466 -23.22 27.69 -8.92
C THR A 466 -24.57 27.97 -8.27
N ILE A 467 -24.93 27.14 -7.30
CA ILE A 467 -26.03 27.43 -6.38
C ILE A 467 -25.53 28.48 -5.39
N SER A 468 -25.96 29.71 -5.62
CA SER A 468 -25.59 30.86 -4.80
C SER A 468 -26.55 31.03 -3.63
N LYS A 469 -26.05 31.60 -2.52
CA LYS A 469 -26.84 31.97 -1.33
C LYS A 469 -27.52 30.78 -0.65
N VAL A 470 -26.71 29.89 -0.09
CA VAL A 470 -27.19 28.88 0.86
C VAL A 470 -27.70 29.61 2.11
N GLU A 471 -29.00 29.89 2.12
CA GLU A 471 -29.68 30.60 3.20
C GLU A 471 -30.78 29.75 3.82
N THR A 472 -30.90 29.82 5.14
CA THR A 472 -32.04 29.28 5.86
C THR A 472 -33.35 29.83 5.31
N PRO A 473 -34.51 29.16 5.51
CA PRO A 473 -35.81 29.71 5.13
C PRO A 473 -36.13 31.09 5.74
N LYS A 474 -35.39 31.49 6.77
CA LYS A 474 -35.47 32.79 7.45
C LYS A 474 -34.57 33.86 6.82
N GLY A 475 -33.81 33.54 5.77
CA GLY A 475 -32.93 34.46 5.05
C GLY A 475 -31.51 34.60 5.62
N ASN A 476 -31.13 33.78 6.61
CA ASN A 476 -29.76 33.79 7.15
C ASN A 476 -28.85 32.90 6.31
N LEU A 477 -27.80 33.48 5.73
CA LEU A 477 -26.74 32.76 5.04
C LEU A 477 -25.90 31.93 6.01
N PHE A 478 -25.49 30.73 5.60
CA PHE A 478 -24.54 29.92 6.36
C PHE A 478 -23.65 29.10 5.42
N SER A 479 -22.51 28.64 5.96
CA SER A 479 -21.64 27.67 5.28
C SER A 479 -21.98 26.27 5.82
N PRO A 480 -22.47 25.33 4.98
CA PRO A 480 -22.75 23.97 5.42
C PRO A 480 -21.50 23.29 6.00
N LYS A 481 -21.60 22.75 7.21
CA LYS A 481 -20.53 21.96 7.86
C LYS A 481 -20.41 20.58 7.22
N LYS A 482 -21.54 19.98 6.89
CA LYS A 482 -21.65 18.66 6.27
C LYS A 482 -22.83 18.63 5.30
N VAL A 483 -22.65 17.93 4.19
CA VAL A 483 -23.65 17.75 3.15
C VAL A 483 -23.83 16.27 2.82
N MET A 484 -25.03 15.89 2.39
CA MET A 484 -25.33 14.54 1.93
C MET A 484 -26.40 14.62 0.84
N LEU A 485 -26.14 13.97 -0.30
CA LEU A 485 -27.17 13.82 -1.34
C LEU A 485 -28.25 12.85 -0.87
N HIS A 486 -29.47 13.07 -1.34
CA HIS A 486 -30.64 12.38 -0.83
C HIS A 486 -31.75 12.28 -1.87
N ALA A 487 -32.53 11.20 -1.77
CA ALA A 487 -33.63 10.88 -2.67
C ALA A 487 -33.23 10.99 -4.16
N GLU A 488 -32.34 10.10 -4.60
CA GLU A 488 -31.94 9.99 -6.02
C GLU A 488 -31.23 11.24 -6.58
N ASP A 489 -30.37 11.86 -5.76
CA ASP A 489 -29.68 13.13 -6.02
C ASP A 489 -30.63 14.29 -6.38
N GLN A 490 -31.91 14.23 -5.99
CA GLN A 490 -32.86 15.35 -6.17
C GLN A 490 -32.71 16.39 -5.06
N ASN A 491 -32.29 15.96 -3.87
CA ASN A 491 -32.20 16.80 -2.70
C ASN A 491 -30.81 16.71 -2.07
N MET A 492 -30.42 17.76 -1.35
CA MET A 492 -29.23 17.78 -0.53
C MET A 492 -29.60 18.16 0.90
N ILE A 493 -29.15 17.36 1.86
CA ILE A 493 -29.32 17.63 3.28
C ILE A 493 -28.08 18.40 3.75
N LEU A 494 -28.30 19.55 4.39
CA LEU A 494 -27.27 20.48 4.82
C LEU A 494 -27.32 20.64 6.34
N GLN A 495 -26.16 20.56 6.99
CA GLN A 495 -26.00 20.83 8.42
C GLN A 495 -25.39 22.22 8.63
N ASN A 496 -26.01 23.01 9.50
CA ASN A 496 -25.48 24.30 9.93
C ASN A 496 -24.71 24.14 11.26
N ALA A 497 -23.51 24.71 11.37
CA ALA A 497 -22.73 24.68 12.61
C ALA A 497 -23.37 25.51 13.74
N ASP A 498 -24.07 26.59 13.39
CA ASP A 498 -24.71 27.49 14.36
C ASP A 498 -26.04 26.95 14.91
N ASP A 499 -26.64 25.97 14.22
CA ASP A 499 -27.89 25.33 14.62
C ASP A 499 -27.77 23.80 14.52
N PRO A 500 -27.11 23.16 15.50
CA PRO A 500 -26.79 21.73 15.44
C PRO A 500 -28.01 20.82 15.66
N ASN A 501 -29.16 21.38 16.04
CA ASN A 501 -30.39 20.62 16.33
C ASN A 501 -31.33 20.53 15.12
N SER A 502 -31.00 21.22 14.04
CA SER A 502 -31.79 21.25 12.81
C SER A 502 -30.95 20.86 11.60
N LEU A 503 -31.61 20.31 10.58
CA LEU A 503 -31.04 20.04 9.27
C LEU A 503 -31.86 20.77 8.21
N TYR A 504 -31.24 21.15 7.10
CA TYR A 504 -31.90 21.92 6.05
C TYR A 504 -31.95 21.09 4.78
N LYS A 505 -33.13 21.01 4.16
CA LYS A 505 -33.32 20.31 2.89
C LYS A 505 -33.24 21.31 1.75
N MET A 506 -32.24 21.16 0.90
CA MET A 506 -32.12 21.86 -0.37
C MET A 506 -32.67 21.00 -1.50
N ASP A 507 -33.47 21.62 -2.36
CA ASP A 507 -33.87 21.05 -3.63
C ASP A 507 -32.82 21.44 -4.69
N LEU A 508 -32.24 20.44 -5.36
CA LEU A 508 -31.15 20.62 -6.32
C LEU A 508 -31.62 21.06 -7.70
N GLU A 509 -32.89 20.91 -8.03
CA GLU A 509 -33.48 21.41 -9.27
C GLU A 509 -33.67 22.94 -9.18
N TYR A 510 -34.20 23.43 -8.05
CA TYR A 510 -34.39 24.86 -7.82
C TYR A 510 -33.16 25.57 -7.24
N GLY A 511 -32.22 24.83 -6.64
CA GLY A 511 -31.05 25.38 -5.96
C GLY A 511 -31.40 26.19 -4.71
N LYS A 512 -32.42 25.78 -3.95
CA LYS A 512 -32.89 26.53 -2.76
C LYS A 512 -33.21 25.60 -1.60
N ILE A 513 -33.04 26.09 -0.38
CA ILE A 513 -33.51 25.41 0.82
C ILE A 513 -35.04 25.52 0.86
N VAL A 514 -35.72 24.38 0.79
CA VAL A 514 -37.19 24.28 0.74
C VAL A 514 -37.80 23.88 2.08
N ASP A 515 -37.01 23.30 2.99
CA ASP A 515 -37.50 22.82 4.28
C ASP A 515 -36.45 22.91 5.40
N GLU A 516 -36.92 23.12 6.63
CA GLU A 516 -36.13 23.15 7.88
C GLU A 516 -36.60 22.00 8.77
N TRP A 517 -35.74 21.01 8.97
CA TRP A 517 -36.01 19.82 9.75
C TRP A 517 -35.43 19.96 11.15
N LYS A 518 -36.28 20.35 12.10
CA LYS A 518 -35.95 20.27 13.52
C LYS A 518 -35.85 18.80 13.94
N VAL A 519 -34.65 18.33 14.24
CA VAL A 519 -34.42 16.92 14.59
C VAL A 519 -34.92 16.66 16.01
N HIS A 520 -34.45 17.42 16.99
CA HIS A 520 -34.85 17.31 18.39
C HIS A 520 -34.53 18.59 19.17
N ASP A 521 -35.21 18.84 20.30
CA ASP A 521 -34.98 20.02 21.15
C ASP A 521 -33.65 19.98 21.91
N ASP A 522 -33.30 18.82 22.46
CA ASP A 522 -32.12 18.64 23.33
C ASP A 522 -30.97 17.81 22.72
N ILE A 523 -31.19 17.21 21.53
CA ILE A 523 -30.22 16.28 20.92
C ILE A 523 -29.68 16.92 19.65
N ALA A 524 -28.44 17.39 19.75
CA ALA A 524 -27.68 17.89 18.61
C ALA A 524 -27.30 16.75 17.66
N VAL A 525 -27.37 17.01 16.36
CA VAL A 525 -26.80 16.15 15.32
C VAL A 525 -25.33 16.51 15.21
N GLU A 526 -24.44 15.61 15.64
CA GLU A 526 -23.00 15.77 15.40
C GLU A 526 -22.68 15.41 13.95
N THR A 527 -23.20 14.27 13.50
CA THR A 527 -22.99 13.74 12.15
C THR A 527 -24.18 12.88 11.73
N PHE A 528 -24.34 12.68 10.42
CA PHE A 528 -25.40 11.87 9.84
C PHE A 528 -24.90 11.11 8.61
N ALA A 529 -25.58 10.01 8.27
CA ALA A 529 -25.26 9.12 7.17
C ALA A 529 -26.56 8.56 6.57
N PRO A 530 -26.52 8.07 5.31
CA PRO A 530 -27.68 7.40 4.72
C PRO A 530 -28.06 6.16 5.53
N GLU A 531 -29.30 5.67 5.41
CA GLU A 531 -29.72 4.47 6.16
C GLU A 531 -28.98 3.18 5.76
N ASN A 532 -28.44 3.15 4.54
CA ASN A 532 -27.53 2.14 4.01
C ASN A 532 -26.59 2.79 2.97
N LYS A 533 -25.48 2.14 2.61
CA LYS A 533 -24.41 2.71 1.76
C LYS A 533 -24.93 3.27 0.43
N PHE A 534 -25.93 2.64 -0.18
CA PHE A 534 -26.50 3.01 -1.49
C PHE A 534 -27.87 3.69 -1.42
N ALA A 535 -28.32 4.12 -0.24
CA ALA A 535 -29.68 4.67 -0.08
C ALA A 535 -29.92 5.90 -0.97
N GLN A 536 -28.86 6.63 -1.32
CA GLN A 536 -28.89 7.77 -2.23
C GLN A 536 -29.38 7.41 -3.64
N MET A 537 -29.23 6.16 -4.08
CA MET A 537 -29.76 5.67 -5.36
C MET A 537 -31.27 5.45 -5.37
N THR A 538 -31.91 5.55 -4.20
CA THR A 538 -33.34 5.28 -4.01
C THR A 538 -34.06 6.52 -3.49
N ALA A 539 -35.38 6.52 -3.57
CA ALA A 539 -36.23 7.54 -2.95
C ALA A 539 -36.35 7.42 -1.41
N ALA A 540 -35.45 6.65 -0.75
CA ALA A 540 -35.42 6.51 0.71
C ALA A 540 -35.41 7.87 1.38
N GLN A 541 -36.33 8.07 2.32
CA GLN A 541 -36.50 9.28 3.11
C GLN A 541 -35.79 9.24 4.47
N PRO A 542 -35.86 8.13 5.24
CA PRO A 542 -35.20 8.10 6.53
C PRO A 542 -33.69 7.97 6.35
N PHE A 543 -32.96 8.52 7.32
CA PHE A 543 -31.52 8.40 7.42
C PHE A 543 -31.12 8.32 8.89
N VAL A 544 -29.84 8.11 9.16
CA VAL A 544 -29.34 7.88 10.52
C VAL A 544 -28.51 9.06 10.99
N GLY A 545 -28.68 9.41 12.26
CA GLY A 545 -28.01 10.52 12.92
C GLY A 545 -27.33 10.07 14.21
N VAL A 546 -26.25 10.77 14.54
CA VAL A 546 -25.46 10.53 15.74
C VAL A 546 -25.22 11.87 16.43
N SER A 547 -25.48 11.89 17.74
CA SER A 547 -25.01 12.93 18.65
C SER A 547 -23.81 12.42 19.42
N LYS A 548 -23.16 13.27 20.21
CA LYS A 548 -22.03 12.86 21.08
C LYS A 548 -22.31 11.62 21.94
N ASN A 549 -23.56 11.39 22.35
CA ASN A 549 -23.92 10.26 23.22
C ASN A 549 -25.18 9.51 22.81
N ALA A 550 -25.71 9.72 21.60
CA ALA A 550 -26.92 9.04 21.14
C ALA A 550 -26.85 8.67 19.65
N LEU A 551 -27.52 7.58 19.31
CA LEU A 551 -27.75 7.12 17.94
C LEU A 551 -29.25 7.17 17.69
N PHE A 552 -29.69 7.68 16.55
CA PHE A 552 -31.12 7.82 16.25
C PHE A 552 -31.40 7.78 14.76
N ARG A 553 -32.64 7.47 14.41
CA ARG A 553 -33.15 7.61 13.05
C ARG A 553 -33.83 8.98 12.91
N VAL A 554 -33.63 9.61 11.76
CA VAL A 554 -34.33 10.83 11.37
C VAL A 554 -35.25 10.48 10.22
N ASP A 555 -36.55 10.75 10.38
CA ASP A 555 -37.54 10.60 9.32
C ASP A 555 -38.20 11.95 9.05
N PRO A 556 -37.93 12.58 7.88
CA PRO A 556 -38.45 13.90 7.56
C PRO A 556 -39.99 13.93 7.43
N ARG A 557 -40.64 12.77 7.29
CA ARG A 557 -42.09 12.65 7.14
C ARG A 557 -42.84 12.81 8.48
N LEU A 558 -42.15 12.75 9.61
CA LEU A 558 -42.76 12.96 10.93
C LEU A 558 -43.23 14.41 11.10
N SER A 559 -44.36 14.61 11.78
CA SER A 559 -44.84 15.94 12.15
C SER A 559 -44.11 16.46 13.40
N GLY A 560 -43.56 17.68 13.34
CA GLY A 560 -42.79 18.24 14.45
C GLY A 560 -41.33 17.76 14.43
N ASN A 561 -40.85 17.23 15.55
CA ASN A 561 -39.50 16.68 15.67
C ASN A 561 -39.32 15.48 14.73
N LYS A 562 -38.23 15.48 13.96
CA LYS A 562 -37.96 14.46 12.93
C LYS A 562 -37.25 13.21 13.47
N LEU A 563 -36.82 13.24 14.73
CA LEU A 563 -36.23 12.10 15.40
C LEU A 563 -37.27 11.00 15.67
N VAL A 564 -36.95 9.75 15.33
CA VAL A 564 -37.81 8.58 15.59
C VAL A 564 -37.53 8.04 16.99
N ASP A 565 -38.43 8.29 17.94
CA ASP A 565 -38.24 7.91 19.36
C ASP A 565 -37.99 6.41 19.58
N SER A 566 -38.61 5.53 18.79
CA SER A 566 -38.43 4.08 18.92
C SER A 566 -37.02 3.60 18.56
N ASP A 567 -36.31 4.39 17.76
CA ASP A 567 -34.96 4.07 17.27
C ASP A 567 -33.88 4.90 17.99
N LEU A 568 -34.26 5.67 19.01
CA LEU A 568 -33.34 6.43 19.83
C LEU A 568 -32.61 5.53 20.81
N LYS A 569 -31.29 5.49 20.70
CA LYS A 569 -30.38 4.87 21.67
C LYS A 569 -29.49 5.93 22.29
N GLN A 570 -29.86 6.40 23.48
CA GLN A 570 -29.02 7.29 24.28
C GLN A 570 -28.20 6.53 25.31
N TYR A 571 -26.92 6.88 25.45
CA TYR A 571 -26.00 6.29 26.41
C TYR A 571 -25.83 7.19 27.63
N ALA A 572 -25.76 6.57 28.81
CA ALA A 572 -25.44 7.27 30.06
C ALA A 572 -23.95 7.66 30.12
N SER A 573 -23.09 6.87 29.49
CA SER A 573 -21.65 7.15 29.38
C SER A 573 -21.38 8.24 28.34
N LYS A 574 -20.42 9.11 28.64
CA LYS A 574 -19.87 10.08 27.69
C LYS A 574 -19.00 9.33 26.66
N ASN A 575 -19.61 8.87 25.57
CA ASN A 575 -18.92 8.16 24.50
C ASN A 575 -18.24 9.13 23.54
N ASP A 576 -18.80 10.33 23.34
CA ASP A 576 -18.27 11.37 22.44
C ASP A 576 -18.10 10.88 20.99
N PHE A 577 -19.20 10.38 20.41
CA PHE A 577 -19.24 9.91 19.02
C PHE A 577 -18.90 11.05 18.03
N SER A 578 -18.13 10.71 17.00
CA SER A 578 -17.56 11.67 16.04
C SER A 578 -17.90 11.35 14.59
N ALA A 579 -17.81 10.08 14.20
CA ALA A 579 -17.99 9.62 12.83
C ALA A 579 -18.90 8.38 12.75
N MET A 580 -19.53 8.20 11.60
CA MET A 580 -20.42 7.06 11.35
C MET A 580 -20.43 6.68 9.88
N ALA A 581 -20.69 5.41 9.60
CA ALA A 581 -20.86 4.87 8.26
C ALA A 581 -21.80 3.65 8.27
N THR A 582 -22.42 3.37 7.12
CA THR A 582 -23.39 2.29 6.96
C THR A 582 -23.01 1.33 5.85
N THR A 583 -23.28 0.04 6.03
CA THR A 583 -23.14 -0.99 4.98
C THR A 583 -24.32 -0.96 3.99
N GLU A 584 -24.25 -1.73 2.91
CA GLU A 584 -25.38 -1.96 2.00
C GLU A 584 -26.60 -2.54 2.73
N LYS A 585 -26.38 -3.43 3.71
CA LYS A 585 -27.45 -4.03 4.52
C LYS A 585 -28.02 -3.09 5.59
N GLY A 586 -27.48 -1.88 5.74
CA GLY A 586 -27.87 -0.92 6.77
C GLY A 586 -27.32 -1.22 8.16
N TYR A 587 -26.24 -2.02 8.26
CA TYR A 587 -25.48 -2.13 9.51
C TYR A 587 -24.71 -0.84 9.75
N LEU A 588 -24.50 -0.50 11.02
CA LEU A 588 -23.94 0.79 11.41
C LEU A 588 -22.61 0.62 12.13
N ALA A 589 -21.59 1.34 11.67
CA ALA A 589 -20.34 1.55 12.38
C ALA A 589 -20.32 2.98 12.94
N VAL A 590 -19.93 3.14 14.20
CA VAL A 590 -19.83 4.44 14.87
C VAL A 590 -18.50 4.52 15.58
N ALA A 591 -17.77 5.60 15.36
CA ALA A 591 -16.52 5.90 16.02
C ALA A 591 -16.66 7.08 16.99
N SER A 592 -15.72 7.20 17.91
CA SER A 592 -15.65 8.32 18.87
C SER A 592 -14.38 9.13 18.72
N ASN A 593 -14.39 10.34 19.28
CA ASN A 593 -13.18 11.15 19.46
C ASN A 593 -12.18 10.51 20.44
N LYS A 594 -12.58 9.44 21.15
CA LYS A 594 -11.68 8.65 21.99
C LYS A 594 -10.96 7.55 21.20
N GLY A 595 -11.32 7.32 19.94
CA GLY A 595 -10.71 6.29 19.10
C GLY A 595 -11.36 4.91 19.20
N ASP A 596 -12.48 4.74 19.93
CA ASP A 596 -13.21 3.45 19.99
C ASP A 596 -14.24 3.33 18.86
N ILE A 597 -14.41 2.10 18.35
CA ILE A 597 -15.36 1.79 17.26
C ILE A 597 -16.42 0.82 17.76
N ARG A 598 -17.68 1.07 17.38
CA ARG A 598 -18.84 0.24 17.73
C ARG A 598 -19.61 -0.17 16.49
N MET A 599 -19.92 -1.46 16.41
CA MET A 599 -20.66 -2.06 15.30
C MET A 599 -22.04 -2.52 15.74
N PHE A 600 -23.05 -2.21 14.93
CA PHE A 600 -24.46 -2.48 15.20
C PHE A 600 -25.13 -3.17 14.01
N ASP A 601 -26.01 -4.15 14.28
CA ASP A 601 -26.89 -4.74 13.27
C ASP A 601 -28.11 -3.85 12.97
N ARG A 602 -28.50 -2.97 13.90
CA ARG A 602 -29.60 -2.02 13.79
C ARG A 602 -29.53 -0.91 14.86
N LEU A 603 -30.31 0.14 14.68
CA LEU A 603 -30.51 1.20 15.69
C LEU A 603 -31.35 0.72 16.89
N GLY A 604 -31.29 1.47 18.00
CA GLY A 604 -32.07 1.20 19.21
C GLY A 604 -31.48 0.11 20.14
N ILE A 605 -30.43 -0.60 19.73
CA ILE A 605 -29.82 -1.68 20.53
C ILE A 605 -28.42 -1.33 21.04
N ASN A 606 -27.85 -2.20 21.88
CA ASN A 606 -26.42 -2.10 22.23
C ASN A 606 -25.55 -2.62 21.07
N ALA A 607 -24.33 -2.10 20.95
CA ALA A 607 -23.36 -2.56 19.96
C ALA A 607 -23.12 -4.07 20.11
N LYS A 608 -22.98 -4.78 18.99
CA LYS A 608 -22.55 -6.19 19.01
C LYS A 608 -21.07 -6.27 19.29
N THR A 609 -20.30 -5.45 18.61
CA THR A 609 -18.84 -5.40 18.74
C THR A 609 -18.41 -4.02 19.20
N HIS A 610 -17.48 -4.01 20.14
CA HIS A 610 -16.79 -2.82 20.63
C HIS A 610 -15.29 -3.06 20.51
N ILE A 611 -14.66 -2.27 19.64
CA ILE A 611 -13.22 -2.24 19.44
C ILE A 611 -12.67 -1.10 20.32
N PRO A 612 -11.81 -1.39 21.31
CA PRO A 612 -11.19 -0.39 22.15
C PRO A 612 -10.39 0.65 21.36
N ALA A 613 -10.11 1.78 22.00
CA ALA A 613 -9.28 2.83 21.43
C ALA A 613 -7.82 2.36 21.27
N LEU A 614 -7.34 2.36 20.02
CA LEU A 614 -5.98 1.96 19.67
C LEU A 614 -5.00 3.12 19.54
N GLY A 615 -5.46 4.38 19.65
CA GLY A 615 -4.58 5.53 19.58
C GLY A 615 -5.35 6.82 19.38
N GLU A 616 -5.15 7.45 18.23
CA GLU A 616 -5.68 8.77 17.92
C GLU A 616 -7.22 8.84 17.80
N PRO A 617 -7.81 10.04 17.97
CA PRO A 617 -9.20 10.29 17.64
C PRO A 617 -9.53 9.92 16.20
N ILE A 618 -10.67 9.24 16.01
CA ILE A 618 -11.17 8.90 14.67
C ILE A 618 -11.96 10.09 14.14
N ILE A 619 -11.44 10.71 13.07
CA ILE A 619 -12.02 11.88 12.41
C ILE A 619 -12.93 11.52 11.22
N GLY A 620 -12.76 10.31 10.68
CA GLY A 620 -13.50 9.82 9.51
C GLY A 620 -13.76 8.32 9.61
N LEU A 621 -14.86 7.86 9.02
CA LEU A 621 -15.24 6.45 9.01
C LEU A 621 -15.90 6.11 7.67
N ASP A 622 -15.50 5.00 7.07
CA ASP A 622 -16.14 4.39 5.90
C ASP A 622 -16.18 2.86 6.07
N VAL A 623 -17.08 2.19 5.36
CA VAL A 623 -17.27 0.73 5.46
C VAL A 623 -17.52 0.18 4.07
N SER A 624 -16.93 -0.97 3.73
CA SER A 624 -17.21 -1.66 2.45
C SER A 624 -18.71 -1.99 2.31
N ALA A 625 -19.19 -2.15 1.08
CA ALA A 625 -20.59 -2.45 0.79
C ALA A 625 -21.10 -3.68 1.56
N ASP A 626 -20.33 -4.77 1.54
CA ASP A 626 -20.63 -6.03 2.23
C ASP A 626 -20.48 -5.95 3.75
N GLY A 627 -19.80 -4.91 4.26
CA GLY A 627 -19.49 -4.72 5.67
C GLY A 627 -18.25 -5.46 6.16
N ARG A 628 -17.50 -6.15 5.30
CA ARG A 628 -16.27 -6.85 5.69
C ARG A 628 -15.20 -5.89 6.19
N TRP A 629 -14.97 -4.77 5.52
CA TRP A 629 -13.91 -3.84 5.85
C TRP A 629 -14.47 -2.58 6.51
N VAL A 630 -13.95 -2.22 7.68
CA VAL A 630 -14.21 -0.92 8.32
C VAL A 630 -12.94 -0.10 8.27
N LEU A 631 -13.02 1.07 7.65
CA LEU A 631 -11.92 2.01 7.49
C LEU A 631 -12.13 3.19 8.43
N ALA A 632 -11.23 3.36 9.39
CA ALA A 632 -11.22 4.50 10.30
C ALA A 632 -10.03 5.41 9.98
N THR A 633 -10.30 6.71 9.85
CA THR A 633 -9.29 7.74 9.59
C THR A 633 -8.90 8.41 10.89
N CYS A 634 -7.62 8.38 11.22
CA CYS A 634 -7.00 9.20 12.27
C CYS A 634 -6.21 10.36 11.63
N ARG A 635 -5.58 11.23 12.43
CA ARG A 635 -4.81 12.35 11.88
C ARG A 635 -3.55 11.85 11.16
N THR A 636 -2.82 10.90 11.75
CA THR A 636 -1.51 10.46 11.21
C THR A 636 -1.50 9.06 10.58
N TYR A 637 -2.61 8.33 10.60
CA TYR A 637 -2.73 6.98 10.00
C TYR A 637 -4.20 6.61 9.74
N LEU A 638 -4.42 5.53 8.98
CA LEU A 638 -5.71 4.87 8.83
C LEU A 638 -5.70 3.52 9.56
N LEU A 639 -6.85 3.04 9.99
CA LEU A 639 -7.05 1.70 10.52
C LEU A 639 -8.03 0.95 9.62
N LEU A 640 -7.58 -0.17 9.06
CA LEU A 640 -8.39 -1.08 8.26
C LEU A 640 -8.72 -2.33 9.07
N ILE A 641 -10.00 -2.57 9.34
CA ILE A 641 -10.48 -3.61 10.25
C ILE A 641 -11.24 -4.67 9.46
N ASP A 642 -10.80 -5.91 9.54
CA ASP A 642 -11.55 -7.07 9.02
C ASP A 642 -12.66 -7.44 10.02
N SER A 643 -13.91 -7.14 9.67
CA SER A 643 -15.06 -7.42 10.51
C SER A 643 -15.55 -8.87 10.38
N LEU A 644 -14.96 -9.69 9.49
CA LEU A 644 -15.33 -11.08 9.31
C LEU A 644 -14.74 -11.99 10.38
N GLN A 645 -15.58 -12.79 11.04
CA GLN A 645 -15.12 -13.84 11.95
C GLN A 645 -14.62 -15.05 11.14
N LYS A 646 -13.31 -15.31 11.20
CA LYS A 646 -12.64 -16.39 10.46
C LYS A 646 -12.70 -17.74 11.18
N GLU A 647 -12.91 -17.74 12.49
CA GLU A 647 -12.87 -18.95 13.31
C GLU A 647 -13.96 -18.95 14.40
N GLY A 648 -14.16 -20.12 15.00
CA GLY A 648 -15.03 -20.30 16.16
C GLY A 648 -16.52 -20.41 15.82
N LYS A 649 -17.37 -20.29 16.84
CA LYS A 649 -18.83 -20.57 16.73
C LYS A 649 -19.57 -19.66 15.72
N ASN A 650 -19.04 -18.47 15.47
CA ASN A 650 -19.63 -17.46 14.60
C ASN A 650 -18.85 -17.30 13.29
N GLU A 651 -18.05 -18.30 12.89
CA GLU A 651 -17.34 -18.30 11.61
C GLU A 651 -18.27 -17.90 10.44
N GLY A 652 -17.78 -17.01 9.58
CA GLY A 652 -18.52 -16.44 8.45
C GLY A 652 -19.53 -15.35 8.83
N LYS A 653 -19.63 -14.92 10.10
CA LYS A 653 -20.46 -13.80 10.53
C LYS A 653 -19.66 -12.52 10.73
N LEU A 654 -20.28 -11.40 10.39
CA LEU A 654 -19.67 -10.09 10.58
C LEU A 654 -19.75 -9.65 12.05
N GLY A 655 -18.79 -8.82 12.47
CA GLY A 655 -18.75 -8.15 13.77
C GLY A 655 -19.98 -7.27 14.04
N PHE A 656 -20.69 -6.87 12.98
CA PHE A 656 -21.98 -6.19 13.05
C PHE A 656 -23.12 -7.08 13.52
N GLU A 657 -23.11 -8.38 13.18
CA GLU A 657 -24.17 -9.33 13.49
C GLU A 657 -23.96 -10.07 14.81
N ARG A 658 -22.69 -10.41 15.08
CA ARG A 658 -22.26 -11.21 16.23
C ARG A 658 -20.99 -10.62 16.81
N ALA A 659 -20.94 -10.54 18.13
CA ALA A 659 -19.75 -10.11 18.85
C ALA A 659 -18.60 -11.09 18.59
N PHE A 660 -17.40 -10.55 18.39
CA PHE A 660 -16.18 -11.34 18.43
C PHE A 660 -15.98 -11.97 19.81
N ALA A 661 -15.35 -13.15 19.83
CA ALA A 661 -14.84 -13.72 21.07
C ALA A 661 -13.74 -12.82 21.65
N LYS A 662 -13.47 -12.96 22.95
CA LYS A 662 -12.51 -12.10 23.66
C LYS A 662 -11.11 -12.18 23.04
N ASP A 663 -10.73 -13.38 22.67
CA ASP A 663 -9.45 -13.85 22.10
C ASP A 663 -9.42 -13.84 20.57
N SER A 664 -10.51 -13.44 19.92
CA SER A 664 -10.62 -13.40 18.45
C SER A 664 -11.10 -12.03 17.94
N LYS A 665 -10.94 -10.97 18.74
CA LYS A 665 -11.20 -9.61 18.25
C LYS A 665 -10.28 -9.33 17.06
N PRO A 666 -10.79 -8.67 16.00
CA PRO A 666 -9.99 -8.42 14.81
C PRO A 666 -8.86 -7.45 15.14
N GLN A 667 -7.65 -7.72 14.66
CA GLN A 667 -6.52 -6.80 14.78
C GLN A 667 -6.56 -5.81 13.60
N PRO A 668 -6.69 -4.49 13.85
CA PRO A 668 -6.74 -3.51 12.78
C PRO A 668 -5.38 -3.34 12.10
N ARG A 669 -5.37 -3.30 10.78
CA ARG A 669 -4.16 -2.96 10.00
C ARG A 669 -3.95 -1.46 9.98
N ARG A 670 -2.79 -0.98 10.42
CA ARG A 670 -2.44 0.44 10.43
C ARG A 670 -1.83 0.82 9.09
N LEU A 671 -2.51 1.66 8.35
CA LEU A 671 -2.01 2.22 7.10
C LEU A 671 -1.43 3.60 7.40
N GLY A 672 -0.11 3.63 7.62
CA GLY A 672 0.66 4.86 7.79
C GLY A 672 1.56 5.11 6.58
N LEU A 673 1.98 6.36 6.40
CA LEU A 673 3.09 6.67 5.49
C LEU A 673 4.41 6.35 6.18
N GLN A 674 5.41 5.92 5.41
CA GLN A 674 6.73 5.72 5.97
C GLN A 674 7.27 7.01 6.62
N PRO A 675 7.99 6.91 7.75
CA PRO A 675 8.53 8.07 8.45
C PRO A 675 9.37 8.98 7.54
N ALA A 676 10.17 8.40 6.65
CA ALA A 676 10.97 9.13 5.66
C ALA A 676 10.10 9.98 4.72
N HIS A 677 9.01 9.41 4.19
CA HIS A 677 8.04 10.15 3.37
C HIS A 677 7.35 11.25 4.17
N VAL A 678 6.94 10.99 5.41
CA VAL A 678 6.34 12.01 6.29
C VAL A 678 7.30 13.16 6.59
N ALA A 679 8.56 12.86 6.89
CA ALA A 679 9.57 13.87 7.13
C ALA A 679 9.82 14.72 5.87
N GLN A 680 9.85 14.10 4.69
CA GLN A 680 9.97 14.83 3.44
C GLN A 680 8.73 15.69 3.15
N PHE A 681 7.52 15.18 3.37
CA PHE A 681 6.27 15.94 3.21
C PHE A 681 6.28 17.18 4.09
N GLN A 682 6.67 17.03 5.35
CA GLN A 682 6.75 18.14 6.28
C GLN A 682 7.93 19.09 5.97
N HIS A 683 9.04 18.58 5.44
CA HIS A 683 10.13 19.41 4.97
C HIS A 683 9.68 20.33 3.82
N GLU A 684 8.92 19.78 2.87
CA GLU A 684 8.40 20.48 1.70
C GLU A 684 7.26 21.46 2.03
N THR A 685 6.31 21.02 2.87
CA THR A 685 5.08 21.78 3.15
C THR A 685 5.17 22.66 4.39
N LYS A 686 6.14 22.38 5.28
CA LYS A 686 6.23 22.96 6.63
C LYS A 686 4.97 22.73 7.49
N GLN A 687 4.15 21.73 7.14
CA GLN A 687 2.96 21.34 7.87
C GLN A 687 3.07 19.90 8.36
N PRO A 688 2.54 19.59 9.56
CA PRO A 688 2.49 18.23 10.05
C PRO A 688 1.51 17.38 9.24
N LEU A 689 1.69 16.06 9.31
CA LEU A 689 0.79 15.11 8.67
C LEU A 689 -0.63 15.24 9.26
N SER A 690 -1.63 15.40 8.38
CA SER A 690 -3.03 15.44 8.77
C SER A 690 -3.91 14.94 7.63
N PHE A 691 -4.39 13.71 7.75
CA PHE A 691 -5.27 13.10 6.75
C PHE A 691 -6.65 13.75 6.67
N THR A 692 -7.18 13.86 5.45
CA THR A 692 -8.61 14.05 5.18
C THR A 692 -9.37 12.74 5.38
N THR A 693 -10.69 12.78 5.47
CA THR A 693 -11.51 11.56 5.62
C THR A 693 -11.22 10.59 4.47
N ALA A 694 -10.71 9.41 4.80
CA ALA A 694 -10.43 8.37 3.81
C ALA A 694 -11.71 7.68 3.33
N ARG A 695 -11.74 7.30 2.06
CA ARG A 695 -12.90 6.70 1.39
C ARG A 695 -12.50 5.48 0.58
N PHE A 696 -13.37 4.47 0.54
CA PHE A 696 -13.27 3.40 -0.44
C PHE A 696 -13.80 3.85 -1.81
N ASN A 697 -13.26 3.29 -2.90
CA ASN A 697 -13.95 3.35 -4.19
C ASN A 697 -15.32 2.68 -4.05
N THR A 698 -16.37 3.26 -4.63
CA THR A 698 -17.75 2.78 -4.40
C THR A 698 -18.45 2.58 -5.74
N GLY A 699 -19.09 1.43 -5.93
CA GLY A 699 -19.92 1.10 -7.09
C GLY A 699 -20.94 0.00 -6.76
N VAL A 700 -21.99 -0.12 -7.57
CA VAL A 700 -22.98 -1.19 -7.42
C VAL A 700 -22.38 -2.49 -7.95
N ASP A 701 -22.53 -3.58 -7.21
CA ASP A 701 -22.01 -4.90 -7.55
C ASP A 701 -20.47 -4.96 -7.76
N SER A 702 -19.75 -3.92 -7.35
CA SER A 702 -18.28 -3.86 -7.39
C SER A 702 -17.69 -4.02 -6.00
N THR A 703 -16.60 -4.76 -5.87
CA THR A 703 -15.81 -4.83 -4.64
C THR A 703 -14.88 -3.64 -4.51
N GLU A 704 -14.71 -3.13 -3.29
CA GLU A 704 -13.72 -2.10 -2.98
C GLU A 704 -12.29 -2.60 -3.23
N THR A 705 -11.55 -1.92 -4.11
CA THR A 705 -10.17 -2.24 -4.53
C THR A 705 -9.16 -1.20 -4.04
N SER A 706 -9.60 0.03 -3.75
CA SER A 706 -8.72 1.17 -3.47
C SER A 706 -9.27 2.06 -2.36
N ILE A 707 -8.36 2.67 -1.60
CA ILE A 707 -8.66 3.71 -0.59
C ILE A 707 -8.03 5.01 -1.04
N VAL A 708 -8.73 6.14 -0.91
CA VAL A 708 -8.19 7.48 -1.16
C VAL A 708 -8.30 8.37 0.08
N THR A 709 -7.28 9.17 0.34
CA THR A 709 -7.29 10.32 1.27
C THR A 709 -6.24 11.33 0.80
N ALA A 710 -6.18 12.49 1.44
CA ALA A 710 -5.20 13.53 1.18
C ALA A 710 -4.55 14.04 2.48
N THR A 711 -3.36 14.63 2.35
CA THR A 711 -2.67 15.33 3.43
C THR A 711 -1.93 16.54 2.86
N GLY A 712 -2.30 17.74 3.29
CA GLY A 712 -1.81 18.99 2.69
C GLY A 712 -2.03 19.01 1.17
N PRO A 713 -0.97 19.19 0.34
CA PRO A 713 -1.08 19.19 -1.12
C PRO A 713 -0.99 17.79 -1.76
N PHE A 714 -0.92 16.71 -0.98
CA PHE A 714 -0.74 15.35 -1.49
C PHE A 714 -2.04 14.57 -1.43
N ILE A 715 -2.40 13.92 -2.54
CA ILE A 715 -3.40 12.83 -2.53
C ILE A 715 -2.66 11.53 -2.46
N ILE A 716 -3.17 10.61 -1.67
CA ILE A 716 -2.61 9.29 -1.44
C ILE A 716 -3.69 8.25 -1.73
N THR A 717 -3.31 7.22 -2.47
CA THR A 717 -4.18 6.09 -2.78
C THR A 717 -3.51 4.79 -2.34
N TRP A 718 -4.24 3.94 -1.60
CA TRP A 718 -3.78 2.60 -1.21
C TRP A 718 -4.49 1.54 -2.05
N SER A 719 -3.75 0.52 -2.48
CA SER A 719 -4.31 -0.69 -3.09
C SER A 719 -4.74 -1.67 -2.00
N MET A 720 -6.01 -2.09 -2.00
CA MET A 720 -6.52 -3.08 -1.04
C MET A 720 -5.82 -4.43 -1.22
N LYS A 721 -5.47 -4.82 -2.44
CA LYS A 721 -4.72 -6.05 -2.73
C LYS A 721 -3.37 -6.03 -2.01
N LYS A 722 -2.60 -4.94 -2.19
CA LYS A 722 -1.30 -4.74 -1.53
C LYS A 722 -1.41 -4.65 0.00
N VAL A 723 -2.41 -3.93 0.50
CA VAL A 723 -2.67 -3.80 1.95
C VAL A 723 -3.05 -5.14 2.60
N ILE A 724 -3.89 -5.95 1.95
CA ILE A 724 -4.28 -7.27 2.46
C ILE A 724 -3.10 -8.25 2.42
N ALA A 725 -2.24 -8.14 1.40
CA ALA A 725 -1.00 -8.92 1.28
C ALA A 725 0.15 -8.41 2.18
N ASN A 726 -0.06 -7.36 2.98
CA ASN A 726 0.95 -6.75 3.87
C ASN A 726 2.22 -6.26 3.16
N ARG A 727 2.10 -5.81 1.90
CA ARG A 727 3.26 -5.37 1.10
C ARG A 727 3.86 -4.06 1.59
N LYS A 728 5.15 -3.86 1.29
CA LYS A 728 5.82 -2.56 1.49
C LYS A 728 5.21 -1.50 0.58
N ASP A 729 5.17 -0.27 1.11
CA ASP A 729 4.69 0.94 0.43
C ASP A 729 3.45 0.72 -0.46
N PRO A 730 2.33 0.27 0.11
CA PRO A 730 1.14 -0.10 -0.65
C PRO A 730 0.37 1.11 -1.20
N TYR A 731 1.02 2.27 -1.27
CA TYR A 731 0.42 3.55 -1.61
C TYR A 731 1.18 4.33 -2.68
N THR A 732 0.41 5.03 -3.51
CA THR A 732 0.91 5.98 -4.51
C THR A 732 0.45 7.39 -4.17
N ILE A 733 1.16 8.39 -4.67
CA ILE A 733 0.94 9.79 -4.33
C ILE A 733 0.81 10.66 -5.57
N LYS A 734 0.10 11.78 -5.42
CA LYS A 734 0.11 12.88 -6.39
C LYS A 734 0.15 14.22 -5.66
N ARG A 735 1.14 15.06 -5.98
CA ARG A 735 1.30 16.41 -5.40
C ARG A 735 0.59 17.46 -6.25
N TYR A 736 -0.08 18.40 -5.58
CA TYR A 736 -0.68 19.61 -6.15
C TYR A 736 0.06 20.86 -5.68
N GLY A 737 -0.18 21.99 -6.35
CA GLY A 737 0.37 23.29 -5.94
C GLY A 737 -0.32 23.90 -4.70
N GLU A 738 -1.53 23.44 -4.38
CA GLU A 738 -2.34 23.91 -3.24
C GLU A 738 -2.84 22.72 -2.41
N ASN A 739 -3.30 23.00 -1.19
CA ASN A 739 -3.82 21.99 -0.28
C ASN A 739 -5.13 21.39 -0.80
N VAL A 740 -5.20 20.06 -0.81
CA VAL A 740 -6.41 19.32 -1.12
C VAL A 740 -7.39 19.47 0.04
N MET A 741 -8.57 20.00 -0.24
CA MET A 741 -9.60 20.29 0.76
C MET A 741 -10.58 19.12 0.92
N ALA A 742 -10.88 18.44 -0.17
CA ALA A 742 -11.69 17.23 -0.19
C ALA A 742 -11.38 16.38 -1.42
N ASP A 743 -11.52 15.08 -1.27
CA ASP A 743 -11.25 14.09 -2.30
C ASP A 743 -12.27 12.95 -2.21
N ASN A 744 -12.61 12.35 -3.36
CA ASN A 744 -13.46 11.17 -3.43
C ASN A 744 -13.33 10.49 -4.79
N PHE A 745 -13.63 9.19 -4.87
CA PHE A 745 -13.73 8.49 -6.14
C PHE A 745 -14.97 8.95 -6.93
N ARG A 746 -14.88 8.87 -8.26
CA ARG A 746 -16.07 8.85 -9.11
C ARG A 746 -16.89 7.59 -8.79
N PHE A 747 -18.21 7.73 -8.66
CA PHE A 747 -19.07 6.58 -8.42
C PHE A 747 -18.97 5.56 -9.58
N GLY A 748 -18.86 4.27 -9.23
CA GLY A 748 -18.71 3.17 -10.18
C GLY A 748 -17.33 3.05 -10.82
N SER A 749 -16.31 3.77 -10.33
CA SER A 749 -14.95 3.70 -10.86
C SER A 749 -13.91 3.84 -9.75
N ASP A 750 -12.85 3.04 -9.79
CA ASP A 750 -11.64 3.21 -8.98
C ASP A 750 -10.52 3.94 -9.74
N LYS A 751 -10.72 4.19 -11.03
CA LYS A 751 -9.74 4.80 -11.93
C LYS A 751 -9.70 6.32 -11.84
N ASN A 752 -10.77 6.97 -11.38
CA ASN A 752 -10.87 8.44 -11.38
C ASN A 752 -11.17 8.98 -9.98
N VAL A 753 -10.33 9.91 -9.54
CA VAL A 753 -10.46 10.64 -8.27
C VAL A 753 -10.86 12.08 -8.56
N ILE A 754 -11.90 12.55 -7.87
CA ILE A 754 -12.35 13.94 -7.88
C ILE A 754 -11.68 14.66 -6.74
N VAL A 755 -11.06 15.79 -7.05
CA VAL A 755 -10.20 16.56 -6.14
C VAL A 755 -10.72 17.98 -6.07
N ALA A 756 -11.05 18.43 -4.87
CA ALA A 756 -11.34 19.83 -4.59
C ALA A 756 -10.10 20.50 -3.97
N LEU A 757 -9.44 21.35 -4.75
CA LEU A 757 -8.43 22.30 -4.29
C LEU A 757 -9.13 23.53 -3.68
N PRO A 758 -8.43 24.51 -3.08
CA PRO A 758 -9.07 25.64 -2.42
C PRO A 758 -9.99 26.43 -3.35
N ASN A 759 -9.64 26.56 -4.63
CA ASN A 759 -10.35 27.37 -5.61
C ASN A 759 -10.68 26.65 -6.93
N GLU A 760 -10.36 25.37 -7.04
CA GLU A 760 -10.45 24.61 -8.28
C GLU A 760 -10.96 23.19 -7.98
N VAL A 761 -11.59 22.56 -8.97
CA VAL A 761 -12.03 21.17 -8.88
C VAL A 761 -11.54 20.42 -10.10
N ASN A 762 -10.84 19.32 -9.87
CA ASN A 762 -10.21 18.52 -10.91
C ASN A 762 -10.68 17.07 -10.82
N MET A 763 -10.75 16.39 -11.96
CA MET A 763 -10.82 14.94 -12.02
C MET A 763 -9.47 14.42 -12.50
N VAL A 764 -8.98 13.38 -11.84
CA VAL A 764 -7.65 12.86 -12.09
C VAL A 764 -7.67 11.35 -12.15
N ALA A 765 -7.05 10.81 -13.20
CA ALA A 765 -6.85 9.39 -13.34
C ALA A 765 -5.80 8.87 -12.33
N LYS A 766 -6.13 7.77 -11.66
CA LYS A 766 -5.32 7.07 -10.66
C LYS A 766 -3.96 6.65 -11.23
N ARG A 767 -3.89 6.26 -12.51
CA ARG A 767 -2.62 5.96 -13.22
C ARG A 767 -1.57 7.08 -13.19
N THR A 768 -2.01 8.32 -13.01
CA THR A 768 -1.09 9.48 -12.93
C THR A 768 -0.42 9.63 -11.56
N PHE A 769 -0.78 8.78 -10.59
CA PHE A 769 -0.19 8.77 -9.26
C PHE A 769 1.12 7.98 -9.31
N GLN A 770 2.13 8.49 -8.64
CA GLN A 770 3.48 7.93 -8.69
C GLN A 770 3.86 7.33 -7.34
N LYS A 771 4.82 6.40 -7.34
CA LYS A 771 5.43 5.97 -6.09
C LYS A 771 6.05 7.17 -5.36
N PRO A 772 5.97 7.21 -4.03
CA PRO A 772 6.61 8.26 -3.25
C PRO A 772 8.13 8.19 -3.44
N THR A 773 8.70 9.19 -4.10
CA THR A 773 10.14 9.36 -4.29
C THR A 773 10.48 10.81 -4.02
N ARG A 774 11.78 11.12 -3.89
CA ARG A 774 12.19 12.51 -3.64
C ARG A 774 11.62 13.47 -4.68
N GLU A 775 11.58 13.04 -5.94
CA GLU A 775 11.11 13.82 -7.10
C GLU A 775 9.58 13.97 -7.11
N SER A 776 8.82 12.89 -6.91
CA SER A 776 7.35 12.95 -6.88
C SER A 776 6.83 13.73 -5.67
N ILE A 777 7.60 13.75 -4.57
CA ILE A 777 7.30 14.51 -3.36
C ILE A 777 7.68 15.98 -3.50
N ALA A 778 8.84 16.32 -4.10
CA ALA A 778 9.29 17.71 -4.28
C ALA A 778 8.49 18.48 -5.35
N GLY A 779 7.74 17.77 -6.19
CA GLY A 779 6.96 18.37 -7.28
C GLY A 779 7.84 18.87 -8.42
N PRO A 780 7.24 19.27 -9.57
CA PRO A 780 8.02 19.79 -10.68
C PRO A 780 8.76 21.06 -10.24
N SER A 781 10.09 20.98 -10.23
CA SER A 781 10.96 22.13 -10.06
C SER A 781 10.56 23.15 -11.10
N THR A 782 9.90 24.25 -10.70
CA THR A 782 9.79 25.40 -11.59
C THR A 782 11.24 25.82 -11.86
N PRO A 783 11.74 25.73 -13.11
CA PRO A 783 13.07 26.22 -13.38
C PRO A 783 13.02 27.68 -13.02
N ASN A 784 13.74 28.02 -11.94
CA ASN A 784 13.88 29.37 -11.47
C ASN A 784 14.35 30.14 -12.70
N ARG A 785 13.46 30.96 -13.27
CA ARG A 785 13.72 31.67 -14.52
C ARG A 785 14.76 32.71 -14.15
N ALA A 786 16.02 32.27 -14.13
CA ALA A 786 17.17 33.11 -13.99
C ALA A 786 16.93 34.21 -15.01
N ARG A 787 16.79 35.44 -14.50
CA ARG A 787 16.71 36.64 -15.32
C ARG A 787 18.00 36.71 -16.13
N SER A 788 18.04 36.00 -17.25
CA SER A 788 18.97 36.27 -18.32
C SER A 788 18.53 37.63 -18.85
N GLY A 789 19.25 38.65 -18.40
CA GLY A 789 19.09 40.01 -18.85
C GLY A 789 19.45 40.10 -20.33
N TRP A 790 18.49 39.77 -21.20
CA TRP A 790 18.53 40.17 -22.59
C TRP A 790 17.47 41.25 -22.81
N SER A 791 17.90 42.46 -22.49
CA SER A 791 17.25 43.71 -22.85
C SER A 791 17.19 43.81 -24.38
N SER A 792 16.11 43.32 -25.00
CA SER A 792 15.71 43.78 -26.33
C SER A 792 15.14 45.20 -26.19
N ARG A 793 16.03 46.19 -26.25
CA ARG A 793 15.64 47.57 -26.54
C ARG A 793 15.53 47.68 -28.05
N LEU A 794 14.32 47.64 -28.57
CA LEU A 794 14.00 48.19 -29.87
C LEU A 794 14.40 49.68 -29.86
N ASN A 795 15.42 50.03 -30.64
CA ASN A 795 15.83 51.42 -30.83
C ASN A 795 14.88 52.09 -31.83
N ARG A 796 14.72 53.40 -31.64
CA ARG A 796 13.79 54.28 -32.37
C ARG A 796 14.12 54.48 -33.87
N ASP A 797 14.94 53.61 -34.43
CA ASP A 797 15.39 53.62 -35.84
C ASP A 797 14.97 52.36 -36.61
N ASP A 798 14.32 51.37 -35.98
CA ASP A 798 13.80 50.15 -36.65
C ASP A 798 12.36 50.31 -37.18
N VAL A 799 12.00 51.49 -37.66
CA VAL A 799 10.79 51.68 -38.49
C VAL A 799 11.22 51.65 -39.95
N VAL A 800 11.23 50.45 -40.53
CA VAL A 800 11.34 50.30 -41.99
C VAL A 800 9.91 50.30 -42.56
N ASN A 801 9.56 51.44 -43.16
CA ASN A 801 8.45 51.56 -44.10
C ASN A 801 8.56 50.48 -45.18
N SER A 802 7.57 49.60 -45.28
CA SER A 802 7.22 48.94 -46.53
C SER A 802 5.71 48.96 -46.72
N PRO A 803 5.22 49.46 -47.87
CA PRO A 803 3.81 49.56 -48.17
C PRO A 803 3.34 48.30 -48.89
N TYR A 804 2.41 47.55 -48.31
CA TYR A 804 1.40 46.75 -49.00
C TYR A 804 0.24 46.49 -48.05
#